data_AF-A0A2Z7D9A8-F1
#
_entry.id   AF-A0A2Z7D9A8-F1
#
_cell.length_a   1.000
_cell.length_b   1.000
_cell.length_c   1.000
_cell.angle_alpha   90.00
_cell.angle_beta   90.00
_cell.angle_gamma   90.00
#
_symmetry.space_group_name_H-M   'P 1'
#
loop_
_entity.id
_entity.type
_entity.pdbx_description
1 polymer ?
#
loop_
_entity_poly.entity_id
_entity_poly.type
_entity_poly.pdbx_seq_one_letter_code
_entity_poly.pdbx_strand_id
1 'polypeptide(L)'
;MSETSVWVTGASGSIYERFWNGLQWVIAPHDLPVSAGYAVSVFMVNQTILAMSESGLLYQMKLTEESQPIWVEFIPVFDQTSKVTDQNPAIRLSSGVISNDRERIYFCTKNGALLELHGVDPPRWTNHGQPSGASVAAITDAATIRPGVLFIVSAAGDLYEYDQTSKPAWKKHIHSQGFAKEISLAPFKTCSLHGISGAHSVSLFLLTKGGELFERRLNQRKWKWVHHGNPKGHPLTSITCISQDVSVENTNLLFLTTAAGFVFEYQIPKISDSSQDQEIGEIWLNHKHPAQAKAARGIPGLILQAGRIMFPLDDGRLAELHLSGLGGENLGPNPPFSARRKILPKYVWSLLDAPETEGWNAEYCSDDRGPSNCIVGSKDETNELPSQRSSSRWRKDSRIQQNYLSPSSPASDGILSNAGQEYNFPDKWINTHFRLRLMQGRVSFFLITESGYTFEYLNTEKVWLWLRHEHQTAMEGVLGNYNGSLFLVDEQGSLMIRERSSNDLAWVNCTSMKRGRQVIGGPPWDNTPGLTPKAKVEDAIFFVSRSGTLLQFSVALRKYKWKDCKSPPSVKIASIIDQEGFRENIVFVVGGNGRLYQYNKVTELWHEHHQSQHLVLSRSPGTAMRSSPTSLRGSLFMLLEDGGLVEYQWGSLEGWNWIEHGTPYTNVALIGATGPCFGGSELFVTSSDGSVYLRYLDQGGWKWKDCGYPHAGYMGDKSEKQIEGKSEKYEIYSGEELADIFEKVEDDSDSDKHCDPKVASTRPIPFSEDSVIFELRDGRLAELRRMEDKWLWSRTIGTPTSLCMANFWTSLAS
;
A
#
# COMPACT_ATOMS: atom_id res chain seq x y z
N MET A 1 20.01 -1.18 -19.66
CA MET A 1 20.35 -0.61 -18.33
C MET A 1 21.17 0.64 -18.53
N SER A 2 20.73 1.77 -17.98
CA SER A 2 21.47 3.04 -18.03
C SER A 2 22.57 3.04 -16.96
N GLU A 3 23.74 3.65 -17.25
CA GLU A 3 24.80 3.88 -16.25
C GLU A 3 24.33 4.72 -15.05
N THR A 4 23.15 5.34 -15.15
CA THR A 4 22.54 6.21 -14.14
C THR A 4 21.37 5.56 -13.40
N SER A 5 21.22 4.24 -13.51
CA SER A 5 20.19 3.47 -12.79
C SER A 5 20.55 3.24 -11.32
N VAL A 6 19.54 3.32 -10.47
CA VAL A 6 19.64 3.21 -9.02
C VAL A 6 18.70 2.11 -8.58
N TRP A 7 19.25 1.05 -8.00
CA TRP A 7 18.48 -0.12 -7.58
C TRP A 7 18.26 -0.08 -6.08
N VAL A 8 17.00 -0.18 -5.65
CA VAL A 8 16.60 -0.09 -4.24
C VAL A 8 15.67 -1.25 -3.91
N THR A 9 15.85 -1.82 -2.72
CA THR A 9 14.90 -2.76 -2.12
C THR A 9 14.07 -1.99 -1.09
N GLY A 10 12.75 -1.96 -1.28
CA GLY A 10 11.80 -1.31 -0.38
C GLY A 10 11.60 -2.10 0.91
N ALA A 11 10.95 -1.49 1.91
CA ALA A 11 10.59 -2.19 3.15
C ALA A 11 9.56 -3.29 2.92
N SER A 12 8.74 -3.18 1.88
CA SER A 12 7.85 -4.23 1.37
C SER A 12 8.57 -5.43 0.72
N GLY A 13 9.88 -5.31 0.47
CA GLY A 13 10.64 -6.27 -0.29
C GLY A 13 10.41 -6.25 -1.79
N SER A 14 9.79 -5.19 -2.30
CA SER A 14 9.80 -4.86 -3.72
C SER A 14 11.17 -4.33 -4.17
N ILE A 15 11.52 -4.55 -5.43
CA ILE A 15 12.77 -4.10 -6.05
C ILE A 15 12.44 -3.01 -7.06
N TYR A 16 13.11 -1.87 -6.97
CA TYR A 16 12.92 -0.76 -7.88
C TYR A 16 14.20 -0.38 -8.60
N GLU A 17 14.07 -0.08 -9.88
CA GLU A 17 15.06 0.65 -10.65
C GLU A 17 14.56 2.09 -10.82
N ARG A 18 15.25 3.05 -10.20
CA ARG A 18 15.09 4.46 -10.53
C ARG A 18 16.15 4.84 -11.57
N PHE A 19 15.73 5.26 -12.76
CA PHE A 19 16.65 5.60 -13.84
C PHE A 19 16.27 6.92 -14.50
N TRP A 20 17.25 7.56 -15.14
CA TRP A 20 17.03 8.75 -15.95
C TRP A 20 16.65 8.35 -17.38
N ASN A 21 15.44 8.70 -17.83
CA ASN A 21 14.98 8.36 -19.17
C ASN A 21 15.44 9.35 -20.28
N GLY A 22 16.26 10.33 -19.92
CA GLY A 22 16.70 11.42 -20.81
C GLY A 22 15.99 12.74 -20.57
N LEU A 23 14.78 12.72 -19.99
CA LEU A 23 13.97 13.91 -19.69
C LEU A 23 13.74 14.10 -18.19
N GLN A 24 13.44 13.02 -17.48
CA GLN A 24 13.11 13.02 -16.06
C GLN A 24 13.54 11.71 -15.39
N TRP A 25 13.54 11.72 -14.05
CA TRP A 25 13.69 10.49 -13.27
C TRP A 25 12.40 9.69 -13.34
N VAL A 26 12.54 8.38 -13.50
CA VAL A 26 11.41 7.46 -13.52
C VAL A 26 11.72 6.19 -12.72
N ILE A 27 10.69 5.51 -12.25
CA ILE A 27 10.79 4.29 -11.43
C ILE A 27 10.14 3.11 -12.15
N ALA A 28 10.88 1.99 -12.24
CA ALA A 28 10.42 0.69 -12.71
C ALA A 28 10.45 -0.36 -11.59
N PRO A 29 9.35 -1.10 -11.34
CA PRO A 29 9.35 -2.24 -10.43
C PRO A 29 9.95 -3.49 -11.09
N HIS A 30 10.71 -4.27 -10.32
CA HIS A 30 11.41 -5.49 -10.74
C HIS A 30 11.28 -6.58 -9.68
N ASP A 31 10.08 -6.74 -9.13
CA ASP A 31 9.82 -7.62 -7.99
C ASP A 31 10.14 -9.09 -8.28
N LEU A 32 10.58 -9.81 -7.24
CA LEU A 32 10.78 -11.25 -7.34
C LEU A 32 9.46 -11.98 -7.62
N PRO A 33 9.50 -13.16 -8.27
CA PRO A 33 8.31 -13.99 -8.42
C PRO A 33 7.70 -14.34 -7.07
N VAL A 34 6.37 -14.44 -6.97
CA VAL A 34 5.65 -14.75 -5.71
C VAL A 34 6.23 -15.98 -4.99
N SER A 35 6.65 -17.00 -5.75
CA SER A 35 7.28 -18.21 -5.20
C SER A 35 8.61 -17.99 -4.46
N ALA A 36 9.33 -16.92 -4.78
CA ALA A 36 10.60 -16.56 -4.14
C ALA A 36 10.40 -15.82 -2.81
N GLY A 37 9.21 -15.23 -2.60
CA GLY A 37 8.91 -14.33 -1.49
C GLY A 37 9.52 -12.94 -1.68
N TYR A 38 9.62 -12.19 -0.58
CA TYR A 38 10.11 -10.81 -0.56
C TYR A 38 11.62 -10.72 -0.78
N ALA A 39 12.08 -9.69 -1.50
CA ALA A 39 13.50 -9.38 -1.62
C ALA A 39 14.00 -8.64 -0.37
N VAL A 40 15.19 -8.99 0.10
CA VAL A 40 15.83 -8.36 1.26
C VAL A 40 16.99 -7.46 0.86
N SER A 41 17.62 -7.73 -0.28
CA SER A 41 18.72 -6.93 -0.81
C SER A 41 18.91 -7.13 -2.30
N VAL A 42 19.39 -6.08 -2.97
CA VAL A 42 19.82 -6.11 -4.37
C VAL A 42 21.32 -5.81 -4.48
N PHE A 43 22.00 -6.47 -5.40
CA PHE A 43 23.43 -6.33 -5.68
C PHE A 43 23.65 -6.08 -7.17
N MET A 44 24.59 -5.20 -7.49
CA MET A 44 25.02 -4.95 -8.86
C MET A 44 26.53 -5.18 -8.98
N VAL A 45 26.93 -6.26 -9.66
CA VAL A 45 28.33 -6.65 -9.84
C VAL A 45 28.58 -6.90 -11.34
N ASN A 46 29.61 -6.29 -11.92
CA ASN A 46 29.92 -6.41 -13.36
C ASN A 46 28.67 -6.32 -14.28
N GLN A 47 27.85 -5.28 -14.09
CA GLN A 47 26.58 -5.03 -14.80
C GLN A 47 25.50 -6.12 -14.63
N THR A 48 25.71 -7.11 -13.78
CA THR A 48 24.72 -8.14 -13.46
C THR A 48 24.01 -7.79 -12.17
N ILE A 49 22.68 -7.94 -12.17
CA ILE A 49 21.85 -7.67 -11.00
C ILE A 49 21.48 -9.00 -10.35
N LEU A 50 21.72 -9.06 -9.04
CA LEU A 50 21.36 -10.18 -8.19
C LEU A 50 20.43 -9.68 -7.08
N ALA A 51 19.44 -10.48 -6.71
CA ALA A 51 18.55 -10.19 -5.60
C ALA A 51 18.49 -11.38 -4.65
N MET A 52 18.50 -11.11 -3.35
CA MET A 52 18.38 -12.13 -2.32
C MET A 52 16.98 -12.10 -1.70
N SER A 53 16.31 -13.25 -1.62
CA SER A 53 15.02 -13.36 -0.97
C SER A 53 15.12 -13.57 0.54
N GLU A 54 14.03 -13.35 1.27
CA GLU A 54 13.93 -13.59 2.72
C GLU A 54 14.29 -15.03 3.12
N SER A 55 13.94 -15.98 2.26
CA SER A 55 14.30 -17.39 2.45
C SER A 55 15.82 -17.64 2.37
N GLY A 56 16.59 -16.67 1.86
CA GLY A 56 18.04 -16.73 1.69
C GLY A 56 18.47 -17.36 0.38
N LEU A 57 17.61 -17.34 -0.65
CA LEU A 57 17.96 -17.75 -2.01
C LEU A 57 18.43 -16.53 -2.81
N LEU A 58 19.32 -16.77 -3.77
CA LEU A 58 19.84 -15.73 -4.66
C LEU A 58 19.19 -15.90 -6.03
N TYR A 59 18.80 -14.80 -6.65
CA TYR A 59 18.23 -14.74 -7.99
C TYR A 59 19.08 -13.81 -8.86
N GLN A 60 19.28 -14.19 -10.11
CA GLN A 60 19.94 -13.38 -11.13
C GLN A 60 18.91 -12.84 -12.11
N MET A 61 18.96 -11.54 -12.37
CA MET A 61 18.18 -10.94 -13.44
C MET A 61 18.86 -11.25 -14.78
N LYS A 62 18.12 -11.87 -15.71
CA LYS A 62 18.55 -12.13 -17.08
C LYS A 62 17.54 -11.54 -18.05
N LEU A 63 18.02 -11.17 -19.24
CA LEU A 63 17.15 -10.76 -20.32
C LEU A 63 16.79 -11.99 -21.16
N THR A 64 15.52 -12.12 -21.54
CA THR A 64 15.07 -13.10 -22.54
C THR A 64 15.54 -12.72 -23.94
N GLU A 65 15.33 -13.60 -24.92
CA GLU A 65 15.60 -13.29 -26.35
C GLU A 65 14.81 -12.06 -26.83
N GLU A 66 13.66 -11.80 -26.21
CA GLU A 66 12.78 -10.65 -26.46
C GLU A 66 13.18 -9.41 -25.63
N SER A 67 14.33 -9.44 -24.95
CA SER A 67 14.83 -8.36 -24.06
C SER A 67 14.01 -8.09 -22.81
N GLN A 68 13.13 -9.01 -22.39
CA GLN A 68 12.37 -8.86 -21.14
C GLN A 68 13.18 -9.34 -19.92
N PRO A 69 13.19 -8.59 -18.81
CA PRO A 69 13.88 -9.00 -17.58
C PRO A 69 13.13 -10.14 -16.88
N ILE A 70 13.84 -11.22 -16.57
CA ILE A 70 13.35 -12.35 -15.78
C ILE A 70 14.30 -12.67 -14.63
N TRP A 71 13.73 -13.10 -13.51
CA TRP A 71 14.50 -13.61 -12.36
C TRP A 71 14.70 -15.11 -12.47
N VAL A 72 15.97 -15.54 -12.46
CA VAL A 72 16.35 -16.96 -12.48
C VAL A 72 17.06 -17.29 -11.17
N GLU A 73 16.68 -18.39 -10.50
CA GLU A 73 17.35 -18.83 -9.28
C GLU A 73 18.83 -19.12 -9.55
N PHE A 74 19.70 -18.55 -8.73
CA PHE A 74 21.15 -18.60 -8.86
C PHE A 74 21.74 -19.45 -7.73
N ILE A 75 21.98 -20.73 -8.03
CA ILE A 75 22.37 -21.72 -7.04
C ILE A 75 23.90 -21.72 -6.86
N PRO A 76 24.42 -21.64 -5.62
CA PRO A 76 25.84 -21.81 -5.36
C PRO A 76 26.33 -23.22 -5.73
N VAL A 77 27.28 -23.31 -6.67
CA VAL A 77 27.93 -24.56 -7.06
C VAL A 77 29.40 -24.49 -6.63
N PHE A 78 29.83 -25.48 -5.84
CA PHE A 78 31.22 -25.64 -5.40
C PHE A 78 31.84 -26.83 -6.13
N ASP A 79 33.09 -26.71 -6.56
CA ASP A 79 33.82 -27.81 -7.19
C ASP A 79 33.91 -29.02 -6.24
N GLN A 80 33.20 -30.10 -6.57
CA GLN A 80 33.17 -31.33 -5.81
C GLN A 80 34.50 -32.08 -5.95
N THR A 81 35.43 -31.84 -5.03
CA THR A 81 36.63 -32.70 -4.83
C THR A 81 36.49 -33.67 -3.67
N SER A 82 35.31 -33.77 -3.03
CA SER A 82 35.06 -34.79 -2.01
C SER A 82 33.81 -35.62 -2.34
N LYS A 83 34.02 -36.92 -2.54
CA LYS A 83 32.96 -37.93 -2.61
C LYS A 83 32.29 -38.03 -1.23
N VAL A 84 31.21 -37.29 -1.02
CA VAL A 84 30.23 -37.60 0.02
C VAL A 84 28.84 -37.46 -0.59
N THR A 85 28.26 -38.60 -0.92
CA THR A 85 26.81 -38.80 -0.98
C THR A 85 26.20 -38.35 0.33
N ASP A 86 25.52 -37.20 0.31
CA ASP A 86 24.20 -37.00 0.90
C ASP A 86 23.85 -35.50 0.82
N GLN A 87 22.70 -35.21 0.20
CA GLN A 87 21.94 -33.95 0.23
C GLN A 87 22.76 -32.71 0.62
N ASN A 88 23.34 -32.00 -0.35
CA ASN A 88 23.87 -30.66 -0.11
C ASN A 88 22.74 -29.82 0.54
N PRO A 89 22.82 -29.44 1.83
CA PRO A 89 21.76 -28.63 2.43
C PRO A 89 21.71 -27.33 1.64
N ALA A 90 20.53 -26.97 1.12
CA ALA A 90 20.35 -25.76 0.34
C ALA A 90 20.95 -24.57 1.10
N ILE A 91 22.07 -24.03 0.61
CA ILE A 91 22.80 -22.96 1.27
C ILE A 91 21.89 -21.74 1.33
N ARG A 92 21.59 -21.29 2.55
CA ARG A 92 20.75 -20.11 2.77
C ARG A 92 21.63 -18.94 3.18
N LEU A 93 21.57 -17.88 2.41
CA LEU A 93 22.27 -16.62 2.65
C LEU A 93 21.50 -15.78 3.68
N SER A 94 22.20 -14.91 4.42
CA SER A 94 21.62 -13.98 5.38
C SER A 94 21.86 -12.52 5.02
N SER A 95 23.02 -12.20 4.44
CA SER A 95 23.40 -10.84 4.01
C SER A 95 24.55 -10.89 3.01
N GLY A 96 24.78 -9.81 2.26
CA GLY A 96 25.93 -9.71 1.36
C GLY A 96 26.50 -8.29 1.25
N VAL A 97 27.75 -8.20 0.80
CA VAL A 97 28.47 -6.94 0.55
C VAL A 97 29.31 -7.08 -0.73
N ILE A 98 29.26 -6.06 -1.57
CA ILE A 98 30.05 -5.96 -2.81
C ILE A 98 31.44 -5.43 -2.46
N SER A 99 32.49 -6.00 -3.05
CA SER A 99 33.86 -5.49 -2.92
C SER A 99 34.01 -4.07 -3.49
N ASN A 100 35.02 -3.35 -3.02
CA ASN A 100 35.28 -1.97 -3.48
C ASN A 100 35.57 -1.88 -5.00
N ASP A 101 36.21 -2.90 -5.57
CA ASP A 101 36.46 -3.02 -7.02
C ASP A 101 35.21 -3.42 -7.84
N ARG A 102 34.11 -3.77 -7.17
CA ARG A 102 32.86 -4.27 -7.78
C ARG A 102 33.01 -5.53 -8.62
N GLU A 103 34.07 -6.32 -8.39
CA GLU A 103 34.29 -7.59 -9.08
C GLU A 103 33.76 -8.81 -8.31
N ARG A 104 33.59 -8.68 -6.98
CA ARG A 104 33.25 -9.78 -6.08
C ARG A 104 32.09 -9.42 -5.17
N ILE A 105 31.37 -10.45 -4.74
CA ILE A 105 30.38 -10.33 -3.68
C ILE A 105 30.72 -11.31 -2.57
N TYR A 106 30.72 -10.83 -1.34
CA TYR A 106 30.87 -11.66 -0.16
C TYR A 106 29.53 -11.82 0.53
N PHE A 107 29.21 -13.03 0.97
CA PHE A 107 27.96 -13.35 1.64
C PHE A 107 28.19 -13.96 3.01
N CYS A 108 27.33 -13.60 3.95
CA CYS A 108 27.14 -14.34 5.20
C CYS A 108 26.05 -15.38 4.97
N THR A 109 26.24 -16.59 5.48
CA THR A 109 25.22 -17.64 5.47
C THR A 109 24.46 -17.69 6.79
N LYS A 110 23.24 -18.22 6.78
CA LYS A 110 22.43 -18.43 8.01
C LYS A 110 23.11 -19.39 9.02
N ASN A 111 24.06 -20.21 8.57
CA ASN A 111 24.88 -21.07 9.44
C ASN A 111 26.19 -20.39 9.93
N GLY A 112 26.45 -19.13 9.57
CA GLY A 112 27.54 -18.33 10.13
C GLY A 112 28.88 -18.40 9.38
N ALA A 113 28.90 -18.87 8.12
CA ALA A 113 30.08 -18.92 7.27
C ALA A 113 30.17 -17.72 6.31
N LEU A 114 31.39 -17.46 5.84
CA LEU A 114 31.72 -16.47 4.81
C LEU A 114 31.88 -17.15 3.44
N LEU A 115 31.09 -16.72 2.47
CA LEU A 115 31.19 -17.13 1.08
C LEU A 115 31.65 -15.96 0.20
N GLU A 116 32.34 -16.27 -0.89
CA GLU A 116 32.73 -15.34 -1.94
C GLU A 116 32.21 -15.83 -3.29
N LEU A 117 31.60 -14.92 -4.06
CA LEU A 117 31.25 -15.08 -5.45
C LEU A 117 32.16 -14.18 -6.29
N HIS A 118 32.93 -14.80 -7.18
CA HIS A 118 33.80 -14.12 -8.13
C HIS A 118 33.33 -14.40 -9.57
N GLY A 119 32.89 -13.36 -10.28
CA GLY A 119 32.26 -13.49 -11.58
C GLY A 119 30.87 -14.12 -11.50
N VAL A 120 29.95 -13.69 -12.35
CA VAL A 120 28.58 -14.25 -12.42
C VAL A 120 28.43 -15.19 -13.62
N ASP A 121 29.31 -15.06 -14.62
CA ASP A 121 29.34 -15.92 -15.81
C ASP A 121 30.78 -16.11 -16.34
N PRO A 122 31.44 -17.27 -16.11
CA PRO A 122 30.99 -18.38 -15.28
C PRO A 122 31.11 -18.05 -13.77
N PRO A 123 30.18 -18.52 -12.93
CA PRO A 123 30.21 -18.26 -11.50
C PRO A 123 31.30 -19.07 -10.78
N ARG A 124 32.08 -18.42 -9.92
CA ARG A 124 33.07 -19.09 -9.07
C ARG A 124 32.79 -18.83 -7.59
N TRP A 125 32.43 -19.88 -6.87
CA TRP A 125 32.12 -19.81 -5.44
C TRP A 125 33.29 -20.32 -4.60
N THR A 126 33.68 -19.54 -3.59
CA THR A 126 34.69 -19.93 -2.60
C THR A 126 34.09 -19.88 -1.19
N ASN A 127 34.34 -20.90 -0.38
CA ASN A 127 33.94 -20.92 1.03
C ASN A 127 35.14 -20.65 1.94
N HIS A 128 35.10 -19.54 2.66
CA HIS A 128 36.17 -19.09 3.57
C HIS A 128 35.95 -19.58 5.02
N GLY A 129 34.84 -20.26 5.29
CA GLY A 129 34.50 -20.79 6.61
C GLY A 129 34.11 -19.70 7.60
N GLN A 130 34.45 -19.89 8.87
CA GLN A 130 34.12 -18.97 9.95
C GLN A 130 35.29 -18.88 10.97
N PRO A 131 35.38 -17.80 11.77
CA PRO A 131 36.37 -17.71 12.84
C PRO A 131 36.18 -18.83 13.88
N SER A 132 37.28 -19.27 14.51
CA SER A 132 37.20 -20.29 15.55
C SER A 132 36.34 -19.82 16.74
N GLY A 133 35.24 -20.54 17.01
CA GLY A 133 34.33 -20.24 18.11
C GLY A 133 33.36 -19.07 17.87
N ALA A 134 33.30 -18.51 16.66
CA ALA A 134 32.40 -17.41 16.33
C ALA A 134 31.79 -17.59 14.93
N SER A 135 30.60 -17.03 14.72
CA SER A 135 29.94 -16.96 13.41
C SER A 135 30.23 -15.64 12.72
N VAL A 136 30.15 -15.61 11.39
CA VAL A 136 30.15 -14.39 10.58
C VAL A 136 28.71 -13.89 10.48
N ALA A 137 28.39 -12.81 11.20
CA ALA A 137 27.03 -12.24 11.21
C ALA A 137 26.88 -11.10 10.20
N ALA A 138 27.89 -10.23 10.07
CA ALA A 138 27.91 -9.15 9.09
C ALA A 138 29.32 -8.92 8.56
N ILE A 139 29.42 -8.57 7.28
CA ILE A 139 30.65 -8.09 6.64
C ILE A 139 30.64 -6.57 6.75
N THR A 140 31.65 -6.02 7.42
CA THR A 140 31.73 -4.59 7.72
C THR A 140 32.55 -3.84 6.68
N ASP A 141 33.65 -4.44 6.22
CA ASP A 141 34.48 -3.91 5.13
C ASP A 141 34.87 -5.04 4.17
N ALA A 142 34.76 -4.77 2.87
CA ALA A 142 35.08 -5.70 1.79
C ALA A 142 36.25 -5.17 0.95
N ALA A 143 37.44 -5.15 1.55
CA ALA A 143 38.70 -4.72 0.95
C ALA A 143 38.86 -3.21 0.67
N THR A 144 38.10 -2.35 1.34
CA THR A 144 38.26 -0.88 1.22
C THR A 144 39.45 -0.39 2.04
N ILE A 145 39.70 -1.00 3.21
CA ILE A 145 40.82 -0.65 4.09
C ILE A 145 42.14 -1.14 3.52
N ARG A 146 42.17 -2.40 3.08
CA ARG A 146 43.32 -3.06 2.47
C ARG A 146 42.82 -4.07 1.44
N PRO A 147 43.36 -4.05 0.21
CA PRO A 147 43.05 -5.07 -0.80
C PRO A 147 43.25 -6.48 -0.25
N GLY A 148 42.30 -7.38 -0.52
CA GLY A 148 42.35 -8.79 -0.10
C GLY A 148 42.03 -9.06 1.37
N VAL A 149 41.60 -8.05 2.13
CA VAL A 149 41.29 -8.19 3.57
C VAL A 149 39.87 -7.77 3.87
N LEU A 150 39.21 -8.56 4.70
CA LEU A 150 37.83 -8.34 5.08
C LEU A 150 37.75 -8.08 6.58
N PHE A 151 36.83 -7.20 6.96
CA PHE A 151 36.44 -7.05 8.37
C PHE A 151 35.03 -7.58 8.53
N ILE A 152 34.81 -8.37 9.58
CA ILE A 152 33.51 -8.93 9.91
C ILE A 152 33.18 -8.72 11.38
N VAL A 153 31.87 -8.66 11.68
CA VAL A 153 31.35 -8.67 13.04
C VAL A 153 30.66 -10.01 13.29
N SER A 154 30.96 -10.63 14.43
CA SER A 154 30.32 -11.87 14.84
C SER A 154 28.95 -11.65 15.46
N ALA A 155 28.15 -12.71 15.60
CA ALA A 155 26.86 -12.61 16.30
C ALA A 155 27.00 -12.15 17.78
N ALA A 156 28.14 -12.48 18.41
CA ALA A 156 28.49 -12.01 19.75
C ALA A 156 28.83 -10.51 19.78
N GLY A 157 29.14 -9.90 18.64
CA GLY A 157 29.50 -8.49 18.51
C GLY A 157 31.02 -8.24 18.57
N ASP A 158 31.83 -9.24 18.22
CA ASP A 158 33.29 -9.12 18.14
C ASP A 158 33.72 -8.77 16.72
N LEU A 159 34.74 -7.91 16.58
CA LEU A 159 35.34 -7.56 15.29
C LEU A 159 36.50 -8.53 14.95
N TYR A 160 36.46 -9.10 13.74
CA TYR A 160 37.52 -9.93 13.18
C TYR A 160 38.03 -9.35 11.87
N GLU A 161 39.33 -9.54 11.62
CA GLU A 161 40.01 -9.32 10.34
C GLU A 161 40.27 -10.69 9.71
N TYR A 162 39.86 -10.86 8.45
CA TYR A 162 40.16 -12.02 7.62
C TYR A 162 41.17 -11.66 6.55
N ASP A 163 42.26 -12.40 6.50
CA ASP A 163 43.30 -12.28 5.49
C ASP A 163 43.75 -13.67 5.08
N GLN A 164 43.39 -14.09 3.87
CA GLN A 164 43.67 -15.42 3.32
C GLN A 164 45.18 -15.72 3.26
N THR A 165 46.03 -14.68 3.18
CA THR A 165 47.48 -14.85 3.12
C THR A 165 48.12 -15.03 4.49
N SER A 166 47.39 -14.70 5.56
CA SER A 166 47.87 -14.77 6.93
C SER A 166 47.64 -16.13 7.59
N LYS A 167 48.47 -16.46 8.59
CA LYS A 167 48.33 -17.66 9.41
C LYS A 167 48.42 -17.28 10.90
N PRO A 168 47.33 -17.36 11.68
CA PRO A 168 45.97 -17.78 11.29
C PRO A 168 45.29 -16.75 10.38
N ALA A 169 44.41 -17.22 9.49
CA ALA A 169 43.68 -16.37 8.53
C ALA A 169 42.69 -15.40 9.21
N TRP A 170 42.25 -15.74 10.43
CA TRP A 170 41.32 -14.95 11.23
C TRP A 170 42.04 -14.31 12.42
N LYS A 171 41.87 -13.01 12.59
CA LYS A 171 42.45 -12.23 13.70
C LYS A 171 41.38 -11.43 14.42
N LYS A 172 41.19 -11.70 15.72
CA LYS A 172 40.26 -10.95 16.58
C LYS A 172 40.85 -9.60 16.98
N HIS A 173 40.07 -8.54 16.88
CA HIS A 173 40.43 -7.21 17.38
C HIS A 173 39.93 -7.06 18.82
N ILE A 174 40.88 -6.99 19.77
CA ILE A 174 40.57 -6.92 21.21
C ILE A 174 40.49 -5.45 21.65
N HIS A 175 39.56 -5.14 22.55
CA HIS A 175 39.54 -3.88 23.30
C HIS A 175 40.58 -3.93 24.43
N SER A 176 41.64 -3.13 24.38
CA SER A 176 42.59 -3.03 25.50
C SER A 176 42.14 -1.97 26.51
N GLN A 177 41.88 -2.43 27.74
CA GLN A 177 41.80 -1.74 29.05
C GLN A 177 41.35 -0.27 29.09
N GLY A 178 40.16 -0.04 29.67
CA GLY A 178 39.67 1.30 30.03
C GLY A 178 38.15 1.42 30.11
N PHE A 179 37.40 0.54 29.45
CA PHE A 179 35.94 0.51 29.49
C PHE A 179 35.45 -0.57 30.45
N ALA A 180 34.66 -0.18 31.46
CA ALA A 180 34.15 -1.08 32.51
C ALA A 180 33.07 -2.07 32.03
N LYS A 181 32.66 -2.01 30.76
CA LYS A 181 31.62 -2.85 30.16
C LYS A 181 32.11 -3.36 28.80
N GLU A 182 32.01 -4.67 28.56
CA GLU A 182 32.28 -5.24 27.24
C GLU A 182 31.31 -4.62 26.21
N ILE A 183 31.88 -4.00 25.19
CA ILE A 183 31.13 -3.33 24.12
C ILE A 183 30.80 -4.39 23.07
N SER A 184 29.51 -4.68 22.88
CA SER A 184 29.05 -5.60 21.84
C SER A 184 28.67 -4.80 20.60
N LEU A 185 29.38 -5.03 19.50
CA LEU A 185 29.10 -4.42 18.20
C LEU A 185 27.81 -5.00 17.60
N ALA A 186 27.07 -4.15 16.89
CA ALA A 186 25.91 -4.58 16.13
C ALA A 186 26.34 -5.07 14.74
N PRO A 187 25.71 -6.13 14.21
CA PRO A 187 26.01 -6.67 12.88
C PRO A 187 25.37 -5.80 11.79
N PHE A 188 25.89 -4.59 11.56
CA PHE A 188 25.43 -3.67 10.51
C PHE A 188 26.52 -3.39 9.49
N LYS A 189 26.12 -2.87 8.32
CA LYS A 189 27.05 -2.28 7.35
C LYS A 189 27.75 -1.08 7.98
N THR A 190 29.05 -0.95 7.72
CA THR A 190 29.91 0.04 8.38
C THR A 190 30.53 1.03 7.41
N CYS A 191 31.29 1.98 7.94
CA CYS A 191 31.96 2.98 7.15
C CYS A 191 33.48 2.89 7.26
N SER A 192 34.18 2.80 6.14
CA SER A 192 35.64 2.90 6.08
C SER A 192 36.07 4.19 5.41
N LEU A 193 36.96 4.95 6.04
CA LEU A 193 37.50 6.21 5.52
C LEU A 193 39.02 6.24 5.68
N HIS A 194 39.70 6.85 4.71
CA HIS A 194 41.16 7.04 4.70
C HIS A 194 41.51 8.50 5.01
N GLY A 195 42.69 8.72 5.60
CA GLY A 195 43.29 10.06 5.67
C GLY A 195 42.77 10.99 6.78
N ILE A 196 41.78 10.57 7.59
CA ILE A 196 41.14 11.43 8.61
C ILE A 196 42.14 12.00 9.62
N SER A 197 43.09 11.19 10.08
CA SER A 197 44.10 11.55 11.09
C SER A 197 45.53 11.54 10.51
N GLY A 198 45.67 11.92 9.24
CA GLY A 198 46.94 11.95 8.51
C GLY A 198 47.00 10.96 7.34
N ALA A 199 47.98 11.14 6.45
CA ALA A 199 48.07 10.48 5.13
C ALA A 199 48.09 8.94 5.13
N HIS A 200 48.36 8.30 6.28
CA HIS A 200 48.40 6.84 6.42
C HIS A 200 47.45 6.31 7.51
N SER A 201 46.43 7.09 7.85
CA SER A 201 45.41 6.68 8.81
C SER A 201 44.21 6.05 8.10
N VAL A 202 43.65 5.01 8.72
CA VAL A 202 42.40 4.37 8.25
C VAL A 202 41.45 4.26 9.43
N SER A 203 40.18 4.54 9.19
CA SER A 203 39.14 4.58 10.20
C SER A 203 37.97 3.72 9.78
N LEU A 204 37.59 2.76 10.63
CA LEU A 204 36.40 1.94 10.48
C LEU A 204 35.36 2.35 11.53
N PHE A 205 34.27 3.00 11.11
CA PHE A 205 33.18 3.43 11.99
C PHE A 205 32.11 2.36 12.11
N LEU A 206 31.81 1.96 13.34
CA LEU A 206 30.97 0.84 13.74
C LEU A 206 29.87 1.31 14.69
N LEU A 207 28.75 0.60 14.72
CA LEU A 207 27.69 0.81 15.71
C LEU A 207 27.69 -0.29 16.77
N THR A 208 27.42 0.08 18.02
CA THR A 208 27.15 -0.89 19.09
C THR A 208 25.71 -1.39 19.04
N LYS A 209 25.40 -2.51 19.70
CA LYS A 209 24.01 -2.96 19.91
C LYS A 209 23.15 -1.94 20.68
N GLY A 210 23.79 -1.01 21.41
CA GLY A 210 23.14 0.11 22.09
C GLY A 210 22.91 1.34 21.21
N GLY A 211 23.38 1.35 19.96
CA GLY A 211 23.22 2.47 19.03
C GLY A 211 24.19 3.63 19.29
N GLU A 212 25.43 3.33 19.66
CA GLU A 212 26.53 4.30 19.81
C GLU A 212 27.54 4.16 18.68
N LEU A 213 28.13 5.28 18.25
CA LEU A 213 29.16 5.34 17.22
C LEU A 213 30.55 5.10 17.83
N PHE A 214 31.25 4.11 17.29
CA PHE A 214 32.64 3.81 17.60
C PHE A 214 33.50 3.86 16.34
N GLU A 215 34.78 4.12 16.51
CA GLU A 215 35.75 4.08 15.43
C GLU A 215 36.91 3.17 15.81
N ARG A 216 37.20 2.22 14.93
CA ARG A 216 38.41 1.42 14.96
C ARG A 216 39.43 2.08 14.02
N ARG A 217 40.38 2.82 14.61
CA ARG A 217 41.36 3.63 13.88
C ARG A 217 42.72 2.93 13.80
N LEU A 218 43.27 2.79 12.62
CA LEU A 218 44.67 2.45 12.38
C LEU A 218 45.45 3.74 12.14
N ASN A 219 46.43 4.03 12.99
CA ASN A 219 47.36 5.13 12.77
C ASN A 219 48.79 4.66 13.08
N GLN A 220 49.75 4.92 12.17
CA GLN A 220 51.15 4.52 12.32
C GLN A 220 51.32 3.04 12.75
N ARG A 221 50.59 2.12 12.09
CA ARG A 221 50.56 0.66 12.36
C ARG A 221 50.02 0.24 13.73
N LYS A 222 49.48 1.16 14.52
CA LYS A 222 48.81 0.84 15.80
C LYS A 222 47.31 1.06 15.67
N TRP A 223 46.56 0.06 16.09
CA TRP A 223 45.12 0.17 16.12
C TRP A 223 44.63 0.71 17.46
N LYS A 224 43.70 1.67 17.43
CA LYS A 224 43.05 2.28 18.60
C LYS A 224 41.53 2.23 18.45
N TRP A 225 40.83 2.22 19.58
CA TRP A 225 39.38 2.39 19.64
C TRP A 225 39.07 3.81 20.08
N VAL A 226 38.16 4.47 19.38
CA VAL A 226 37.70 5.84 19.69
C VAL A 226 36.19 5.81 19.84
N HIS A 227 35.68 6.40 20.92
CA HIS A 227 34.25 6.50 21.21
C HIS A 227 33.73 7.87 20.78
N HIS A 228 32.70 7.89 19.95
CA HIS A 228 32.05 9.12 19.45
C HIS A 228 30.65 9.34 20.06
N GLY A 229 30.02 8.29 20.61
CA GLY A 229 28.71 8.36 21.26
C GLY A 229 27.55 8.42 20.28
N ASN A 230 26.42 8.98 20.71
CA ASN A 230 25.24 9.22 19.88
C ASN A 230 24.59 10.57 20.23
N PRO A 231 23.70 11.09 19.36
CA PRO A 231 22.88 12.23 19.73
C PRO A 231 22.00 11.89 20.93
N LYS A 232 21.90 12.82 21.89
CA LYS A 232 21.15 12.60 23.15
C LYS A 232 19.74 12.08 22.87
N GLY A 233 19.43 10.89 23.39
CA GLY A 233 18.10 10.27 23.28
C GLY A 233 17.80 9.57 21.94
N HIS A 234 18.77 9.49 21.02
CA HIS A 234 18.58 8.91 19.69
C HIS A 234 19.59 7.79 19.41
N PRO A 235 19.25 6.51 19.70
CA PRO A 235 20.12 5.39 19.36
C PRO A 235 20.23 5.23 17.84
N LEU A 236 21.46 5.09 17.36
CA LEU A 236 21.82 4.98 15.95
C LEU A 236 21.56 3.57 15.41
N THR A 237 21.15 3.46 14.14
CA THR A 237 20.76 2.18 13.53
C THR A 237 21.42 1.87 12.19
N SER A 238 21.88 2.87 11.43
CA SER A 238 22.66 2.64 10.21
C SER A 238 23.63 3.81 9.94
N ILE A 239 24.63 3.58 9.08
CA ILE A 239 25.64 4.57 8.69
C ILE A 239 25.74 4.62 7.16
N THR A 240 25.79 5.82 6.60
CA THR A 240 26.05 6.14 5.20
C THR A 240 27.28 7.04 5.08
N CYS A 241 28.20 6.69 4.18
CA CYS A 241 29.54 7.27 4.07
C CYS A 241 29.71 8.13 2.84
N ILE A 242 30.00 9.42 3.00
CA ILE A 242 30.38 10.25 1.86
C ILE A 242 31.90 10.43 1.86
N SER A 243 32.58 9.79 0.92
CA SER A 243 33.97 10.09 0.58
C SER A 243 33.95 11.10 -0.56
N GLN A 244 34.25 12.37 -0.30
CA GLN A 244 34.37 13.39 -1.35
C GLN A 244 35.69 13.19 -2.10
N ASP A 245 35.61 12.98 -3.42
CA ASP A 245 36.77 13.08 -4.30
C ASP A 245 36.95 14.54 -4.72
N VAL A 246 38.10 15.09 -4.31
CA VAL A 246 38.84 16.21 -4.92
C VAL A 246 38.03 17.49 -5.25
N SER A 247 38.02 18.47 -4.34
CA SER A 247 38.31 19.91 -4.62
C SER A 247 37.60 20.95 -3.72
N VAL A 248 36.65 20.56 -2.86
CA VAL A 248 35.99 21.50 -1.93
C VAL A 248 36.21 21.00 -0.50
N GLU A 249 37.05 21.72 0.25
CA GLU A 249 37.32 21.57 1.70
C GLU A 249 37.03 20.18 2.31
N ASN A 250 38.04 19.30 2.32
CA ASN A 250 38.08 17.96 2.95
C ASN A 250 37.17 17.81 4.18
N THR A 251 35.89 17.48 4.01
CA THR A 251 34.98 17.21 5.12
C THR A 251 34.45 15.81 4.90
N ASN A 252 35.03 14.86 5.63
CA ASN A 252 34.50 13.51 5.69
C ASN A 252 33.23 13.55 6.54
N LEU A 253 32.09 13.29 5.92
CA LEU A 253 30.77 13.36 6.54
C LEU A 253 30.15 11.97 6.65
N LEU A 254 29.59 11.68 7.82
CA LEU A 254 28.77 10.49 8.02
C LEU A 254 27.31 10.90 8.16
N PHE A 255 26.42 10.21 7.47
CA PHE A 255 24.97 10.33 7.68
C PHE A 255 24.49 9.10 8.43
N LEU A 256 23.76 9.29 9.52
CA LEU A 256 23.33 8.21 10.39
C LEU A 256 21.82 8.27 10.60
N THR A 257 21.17 7.12 10.49
CA THR A 257 19.75 6.98 10.83
C THR A 257 19.60 6.55 12.29
N THR A 258 18.48 6.92 12.90
CA THR A 258 18.17 6.58 14.30
C THR A 258 16.98 5.64 14.37
N ALA A 259 16.82 4.95 15.51
CA ALA A 259 15.65 4.09 15.73
C ALA A 259 14.31 4.84 15.72
N ALA A 260 14.33 6.17 15.88
CA ALA A 260 13.16 7.04 15.82
C ALA A 260 12.91 7.62 14.41
N GLY A 261 13.75 7.30 13.42
CA GLY A 261 13.58 7.69 12.02
C GLY A 261 14.21 9.03 11.62
N PHE A 262 15.00 9.66 12.50
CA PHE A 262 15.75 10.89 12.19
C PHE A 262 17.06 10.57 11.46
N VAL A 263 17.49 11.50 10.59
CA VAL A 263 18.80 11.49 9.93
C VAL A 263 19.69 12.58 10.54
N PHE A 264 20.84 12.16 11.03
CA PHE A 264 21.88 13.05 11.56
C PHE A 264 23.11 13.05 10.66
N GLU A 265 23.71 14.21 10.48
CA GLU A 265 25.05 14.37 9.95
C GLU A 265 26.04 14.47 11.11
N TYR A 266 27.07 13.61 11.09
CA TYR A 266 28.19 13.65 12.02
C TYR A 266 29.40 14.28 11.33
N GLN A 267 29.84 15.42 11.86
CA GLN A 267 31.01 16.11 11.37
C GLN A 267 32.26 15.57 12.07
N ILE A 268 33.12 14.90 11.31
CA ILE A 268 34.34 14.31 11.87
C ILE A 268 35.31 15.45 12.23
N PRO A 269 35.67 15.64 13.51
CA PRO A 269 36.57 16.72 13.90
C PRO A 269 37.93 16.55 13.24
N LYS A 270 38.43 17.58 12.56
CA LYS A 270 39.83 17.62 12.12
C LYS A 270 40.71 17.84 13.35
N ILE A 271 41.55 16.87 13.67
CA ILE A 271 42.56 17.03 14.71
C ILE A 271 43.69 17.89 14.12
N SER A 272 43.67 19.20 14.35
CA SER A 272 44.84 20.07 14.17
C SER A 272 45.69 20.06 15.45
N ASP A 273 46.99 19.78 15.33
CA ASP A 273 47.96 19.76 16.44
C ASP A 273 48.24 21.15 17.08
N SER A 274 47.34 22.13 16.94
CA SER A 274 47.48 23.44 17.58
C SER A 274 46.51 23.59 18.74
N SER A 275 47.08 23.70 19.94
CA SER A 275 46.44 23.99 21.21
C SER A 275 45.77 25.37 21.25
N GLN A 276 44.60 25.51 20.64
CA GLN A 276 43.66 26.58 20.97
C GLN A 276 42.25 26.00 21.01
N ASP A 277 41.62 26.12 22.18
CA ASP A 277 40.20 25.88 22.41
C ASP A 277 39.38 26.78 21.47
N GLN A 278 39.12 26.30 20.26
CA GLN A 278 38.03 26.82 19.43
C GLN A 278 36.74 26.14 19.89
N GLU A 279 35.75 26.96 20.26
CA GLU A 279 34.40 26.53 20.59
C GLU A 279 33.93 25.46 19.60
N ILE A 280 33.84 24.22 20.07
CA ILE A 280 33.42 23.06 19.27
C ILE A 280 31.96 23.30 18.91
N GLY A 281 31.69 23.63 17.64
CA GLY A 281 30.34 23.68 17.09
C GLY A 281 29.60 22.35 17.29
N GLU A 282 28.27 22.34 17.15
CA GLU A 282 27.47 21.12 17.30
C GLU A 282 27.96 20.01 16.34
N ILE A 283 28.59 18.97 16.90
CA ILE A 283 29.19 17.84 16.17
C ILE A 283 28.12 17.02 15.41
N TRP A 284 26.87 17.09 15.87
CA TRP A 284 25.71 16.40 15.34
C TRP A 284 24.71 17.40 14.76
N LEU A 285 24.54 17.40 13.44
CA LEU A 285 23.55 18.21 12.76
C LEU A 285 22.31 17.38 12.44
N ASN A 286 21.14 17.80 12.89
CA ASN A 286 19.88 17.08 12.68
C ASN A 286 19.18 17.54 11.39
N HIS A 287 19.16 16.68 10.37
CA HIS A 287 18.41 16.89 9.12
C HIS A 287 16.95 16.44 9.21
N LYS A 288 16.54 15.96 10.38
CA LYS A 288 15.22 15.43 10.69
C LYS A 288 14.86 14.28 9.76
N HIS A 289 13.58 14.17 9.46
CA HIS A 289 12.99 13.28 8.47
C HIS A 289 12.00 14.13 7.66
N PRO A 290 11.53 13.64 6.49
CA PRO A 290 10.46 14.31 5.76
C PRO A 290 9.26 14.61 6.65
N ALA A 291 8.51 15.69 6.37
CA ALA A 291 7.41 16.12 7.24
C ALA A 291 6.34 15.05 7.46
N GLN A 292 6.19 14.14 6.50
CA GLN A 292 5.10 13.15 6.45
C GLN A 292 5.59 11.69 6.57
N ALA A 293 6.89 11.46 6.79
CA ALA A 293 7.47 10.11 6.85
C ALA A 293 8.75 10.08 7.69
N LYS A 294 9.12 8.88 8.15
CA LYS A 294 10.35 8.61 8.89
C LYS A 294 11.33 7.82 8.04
N ALA A 295 12.62 8.07 8.18
CA ALA A 295 13.64 7.27 7.51
C ALA A 295 13.65 5.84 8.07
N ALA A 296 13.76 4.86 7.17
CA ALA A 296 13.66 3.46 7.52
C ALA A 296 14.74 3.04 8.52
N ARG A 297 14.32 2.35 9.59
CA ARG A 297 15.25 1.92 10.64
C ARG A 297 16.20 0.84 10.15
N GLY A 298 17.50 1.03 10.41
CA GLY A 298 18.52 -0.01 10.17
C GLY A 298 18.95 -0.13 8.71
N ILE A 299 18.40 0.70 7.81
CA ILE A 299 18.76 0.72 6.40
C ILE A 299 19.66 1.93 6.13
N PRO A 300 20.87 1.75 5.58
CA PRO A 300 21.71 2.88 5.19
C PRO A 300 21.14 3.58 3.95
N GLY A 301 21.27 4.90 3.89
CA GLY A 301 20.98 5.67 2.69
C GLY A 301 21.94 5.34 1.55
N LEU A 302 21.44 5.44 0.32
CA LEU A 302 22.16 5.22 -0.93
C LEU A 302 22.61 6.54 -1.54
N ILE A 303 23.91 6.69 -1.77
CA ILE A 303 24.48 7.94 -2.31
C ILE A 303 24.33 7.93 -3.82
N LEU A 304 23.70 8.98 -4.36
CA LEU A 304 23.58 9.20 -5.80
C LEU A 304 24.80 9.94 -6.34
N GLN A 305 25.12 11.05 -5.68
CA GLN A 305 26.28 11.89 -5.92
C GLN A 305 26.61 12.64 -4.64
N ALA A 306 27.75 13.33 -4.61
CA ALA A 306 28.08 14.21 -3.50
C ALA A 306 26.92 15.20 -3.23
N GLY A 307 26.39 15.19 -2.00
CA GLY A 307 25.28 16.05 -1.62
C GLY A 307 23.87 15.58 -2.01
N ARG A 308 23.71 14.35 -2.56
CA ARG A 308 22.39 13.71 -2.79
C ARG A 308 22.38 12.28 -2.23
N ILE A 309 21.47 12.01 -1.31
CA ILE A 309 21.35 10.72 -0.64
C ILE A 309 19.89 10.28 -0.68
N MET A 310 19.62 9.07 -1.16
CA MET A 310 18.30 8.46 -1.10
C MET A 310 18.16 7.63 0.17
N PHE A 311 17.06 7.79 0.87
CA PHE A 311 16.67 7.00 2.03
C PHE A 311 15.34 6.28 1.75
N PRO A 312 15.25 4.98 2.01
CA PRO A 312 13.95 4.34 2.17
C PRO A 312 13.26 4.89 3.42
N LEU A 313 11.95 4.94 3.37
CA LEU A 313 11.09 5.40 4.46
C LEU A 313 10.34 4.22 5.08
N ASP A 314 9.95 4.33 6.35
CA ASP A 314 9.20 3.26 7.05
C ASP A 314 7.83 2.99 6.40
N ASP A 315 7.24 3.94 5.69
CA ASP A 315 5.95 3.79 5.00
C ASP A 315 6.07 3.20 3.59
N GLY A 316 7.30 2.90 3.18
CA GLY A 316 7.63 2.38 1.89
C GLY A 316 7.77 3.40 0.76
N ARG A 317 7.82 4.68 1.07
CA ARG A 317 8.25 5.66 0.07
C ARG A 317 9.76 5.76 0.05
N LEU A 318 10.29 6.43 -0.98
CA LEU A 318 11.69 6.84 -1.00
C LEU A 318 11.76 8.34 -0.73
N ALA A 319 12.84 8.82 -0.15
CA ALA A 319 13.07 10.25 -0.01
C ALA A 319 14.52 10.59 -0.36
N GLU A 320 14.69 11.69 -1.07
CA GLU A 320 16.00 12.22 -1.41
C GLU A 320 16.34 13.36 -0.45
N LEU A 321 17.40 13.20 0.33
CA LEU A 321 18.05 14.27 1.09
C LEU A 321 19.11 14.89 0.19
N HIS A 322 18.94 16.14 -0.20
CA HIS A 322 19.87 16.80 -1.10
C HIS A 322 20.16 18.24 -0.72
N LEU A 323 21.33 18.73 -1.13
CA LEU A 323 21.65 20.15 -1.07
C LEU A 323 20.69 20.93 -1.97
N SER A 324 20.21 22.07 -1.48
CA SER A 324 19.32 22.96 -2.24
C SER A 324 19.95 23.33 -3.59
N GLY A 325 19.21 23.12 -4.68
CA GLY A 325 19.65 23.37 -6.06
C GLY A 325 20.50 22.27 -6.71
N LEU A 326 20.79 21.16 -6.01
CA LEU A 326 21.53 20.02 -6.57
C LEU A 326 20.69 18.76 -6.78
N GLY A 327 19.50 18.67 -6.19
CA GLY A 327 18.61 17.51 -6.27
C GLY A 327 17.15 17.91 -6.44
N GLY A 328 16.27 16.90 -6.48
CA GLY A 328 14.86 17.04 -6.87
C GLY A 328 14.57 16.54 -8.29
N GLU A 329 13.31 16.62 -8.70
CA GLU A 329 12.77 16.05 -9.95
C GLU A 329 13.40 16.66 -11.21
N ASN A 330 13.60 17.98 -11.19
CA ASN A 330 14.02 18.77 -12.36
C ASN A 330 15.52 18.68 -12.69
N LEU A 331 16.30 17.97 -11.87
CA LEU A 331 17.75 17.88 -12.00
C LEU A 331 18.19 16.44 -12.31
N GLY A 332 18.65 16.25 -13.55
CA GLY A 332 19.23 15.01 -14.03
C GLY A 332 20.47 14.57 -13.24
N PRO A 333 21.00 13.37 -13.54
CA PRO A 333 22.13 12.78 -12.84
C PRO A 333 23.40 13.64 -12.90
N ASN A 334 23.55 14.48 -13.93
CA ASN A 334 24.66 15.41 -14.09
C ASN A 334 24.14 16.86 -14.12
N PRO A 335 23.90 17.52 -12.97
CA PRO A 335 23.46 18.91 -12.98
C PRO A 335 24.59 19.82 -13.48
N PRO A 336 24.31 20.84 -14.32
CA PRO A 336 25.30 21.83 -14.69
C PRO A 336 25.69 22.61 -13.44
N PHE A 337 26.97 22.57 -13.07
CA PHE A 337 27.51 23.30 -11.93
C PHE A 337 27.48 24.81 -12.22
N SER A 338 26.35 25.48 -11.97
CA SER A 338 26.25 26.92 -12.10
C SER A 338 26.72 27.58 -10.80
N ALA A 339 27.95 28.08 -10.81
CA ALA A 339 28.53 28.82 -9.70
C ALA A 339 27.90 30.23 -9.59
N ARG A 340 26.63 30.33 -9.17
CA ARG A 340 26.03 31.62 -8.80
C ARG A 340 25.27 31.57 -7.47
N ARG A 341 25.81 32.39 -6.55
CA ARG A 341 25.38 32.84 -5.22
C ARG A 341 25.67 31.92 -4.02
N LYS A 342 26.57 32.45 -3.18
CA LYS A 342 26.93 32.04 -1.82
C LYS A 342 25.73 32.18 -0.87
N ILE A 343 24.88 31.17 -0.81
CA ILE A 343 24.16 30.80 0.42
C ILE A 343 24.72 29.42 0.77
N LEU A 344 25.10 29.18 2.03
CA LEU A 344 25.49 27.84 2.48
C LEU A 344 24.37 26.87 2.11
N PRO A 345 24.62 25.89 1.23
CA PRO A 345 23.55 25.04 0.74
C PRO A 345 23.03 24.20 1.90
N LYS A 346 21.77 24.42 2.29
CA LYS A 346 21.09 23.64 3.31
C LYS A 346 20.55 22.36 2.67
N TYR A 347 20.63 21.25 3.40
CA TYR A 347 19.95 20.02 3.00
C TYR A 347 18.42 20.17 3.10
N VAL A 348 17.73 19.70 2.08
CA VAL A 348 16.27 19.66 1.95
C VAL A 348 15.84 18.26 1.54
N TRP A 349 14.58 17.93 1.86
CA TRP A 349 13.97 16.65 1.53
C TRP A 349 13.07 16.79 0.31
N SER A 350 13.23 15.92 -0.68
CA SER A 350 12.24 15.64 -1.72
C SER A 350 11.66 14.25 -1.48
N LEU A 351 10.34 14.15 -1.41
CA LEU A 351 9.66 12.87 -1.25
C LEU A 351 9.40 12.25 -2.62
N LEU A 352 9.75 10.98 -2.75
CA LEU A 352 9.49 10.19 -3.94
C LEU A 352 8.35 9.22 -3.63
N ASP A 353 7.21 9.41 -4.30
CA ASP A 353 6.07 8.51 -4.18
C ASP A 353 6.37 7.23 -4.99
N ALA A 354 7.17 6.36 -4.37
CA ALA A 354 7.43 5.02 -4.87
C ALA A 354 6.28 4.13 -4.40
N PRO A 355 5.57 3.44 -5.30
CA PRO A 355 4.49 2.56 -4.90
C PRO A 355 5.09 1.26 -4.37
N GLU A 356 5.45 1.23 -3.08
CA GLU A 356 6.10 0.07 -2.46
C GLU A 356 5.27 -1.24 -2.50
N THR A 357 4.05 -1.20 -3.03
CA THR A 357 3.11 -2.33 -3.03
C THR A 357 2.39 -2.54 -4.35
N GLU A 358 2.70 -1.78 -5.39
CA GLU A 358 2.07 -2.02 -6.70
C GLU A 358 2.63 -3.24 -7.43
N GLY A 359 3.35 -4.12 -6.73
CA GLY A 359 3.81 -5.41 -7.24
C GLY A 359 2.78 -6.01 -8.18
N TRP A 360 3.16 -6.07 -9.46
CA TRP A 360 2.40 -6.61 -10.59
C TRP A 360 1.15 -5.87 -11.04
N ASN A 361 0.72 -4.81 -10.35
CA ASN A 361 -0.50 -4.11 -10.75
C ASN A 361 -0.32 -3.25 -11.97
N ALA A 362 0.83 -2.69 -12.28
CA ALA A 362 0.92 -2.03 -13.56
C ALA A 362 2.19 -2.40 -14.30
N GLU A 363 1.99 -2.65 -15.59
CA GLU A 363 3.01 -2.59 -16.64
C GLU A 363 3.54 -1.14 -16.68
N TYR A 364 4.21 -0.71 -15.62
CA TYR A 364 5.01 0.50 -15.58
C TYR A 364 6.35 0.16 -16.22
N CYS A 365 6.86 1.02 -17.10
CA CYS A 365 8.10 0.79 -17.82
C CYS A 365 8.13 -0.51 -18.64
N SER A 366 7.07 -0.78 -19.40
CA SER A 366 7.03 -1.91 -20.34
C SER A 366 7.49 -1.49 -21.72
N ASP A 367 8.20 -2.38 -22.43
CA ASP A 367 8.74 -2.08 -23.76
C ASP A 367 7.64 -1.66 -24.76
N ASP A 368 6.46 -2.28 -24.66
CA ASP A 368 5.30 -1.98 -25.51
C ASP A 368 4.81 -0.54 -25.40
N ARG A 369 4.99 0.10 -24.24
CA ARG A 369 4.52 1.46 -23.97
C ARG A 369 5.65 2.48 -23.86
N GLY A 370 6.90 2.02 -23.76
CA GLY A 370 8.09 2.85 -23.65
C GLY A 370 8.17 3.63 -22.33
N PRO A 371 9.27 4.37 -22.09
CA PRO A 371 9.57 5.00 -20.78
C PRO A 371 8.60 6.11 -20.35
N SER A 372 7.63 6.48 -21.17
CA SER A 372 6.55 7.43 -20.86
C SER A 372 5.46 6.83 -19.96
N ASN A 373 5.40 5.50 -19.87
CA ASN A 373 4.48 4.80 -18.97
C ASN A 373 5.09 4.52 -17.59
N CYS A 374 6.33 4.94 -17.35
CA CYS A 374 6.96 4.82 -16.05
C CYS A 374 6.40 5.80 -15.01
N ILE A 375 6.55 5.47 -13.73
CA ILE A 375 6.14 6.35 -12.63
C ILE A 375 7.17 7.46 -12.47
N VAL A 376 6.72 8.72 -12.54
CA VAL A 376 7.60 9.89 -12.31
C VAL A 376 7.92 10.01 -10.81
N GLY A 377 6.91 9.76 -9.97
CA GLY A 377 7.10 9.44 -8.56
C GLY A 377 7.66 10.58 -7.71
N SER A 378 7.31 11.85 -7.93
CA SER A 378 7.70 12.95 -7.04
C SER A 378 6.67 14.05 -6.92
N LYS A 379 6.58 14.63 -5.71
CA LYS A 379 5.92 15.90 -5.43
C LYS A 379 6.89 16.71 -4.57
N ASP A 380 7.55 17.70 -5.16
CA ASP A 380 8.44 18.60 -4.40
C ASP A 380 7.60 19.45 -3.42
N GLU A 381 7.47 19.01 -2.17
CA GLU A 381 6.99 19.88 -1.09
C GLU A 381 8.13 20.80 -0.66
N THR A 382 8.33 21.88 -1.41
CA THR A 382 9.21 22.96 -0.99
C THR A 382 8.69 23.55 0.33
N ASN A 383 9.50 23.48 1.37
CA ASN A 383 9.25 24.12 2.67
C ASN A 383 9.34 25.67 2.61
N GLU A 384 9.49 26.25 1.43
CA GLU A 384 9.54 27.70 1.24
C GLU A 384 8.14 28.22 0.86
N LEU A 385 7.72 29.30 1.53
CA LEU A 385 6.51 30.02 1.14
C LEU A 385 6.58 30.32 -0.37
N PRO A 386 5.55 29.99 -1.16
CA PRO A 386 5.58 30.25 -2.58
C PRO A 386 5.52 31.75 -2.83
N SER A 387 6.66 32.34 -3.22
CA SER A 387 6.69 33.64 -3.85
C SER A 387 6.09 33.52 -5.26
N GLN A 388 4.85 34.00 -5.38
CA GLN A 388 4.17 34.44 -6.61
C GLN A 388 4.62 33.77 -7.92
N ARG A 389 3.94 32.67 -8.28
CA ARG A 389 3.34 32.41 -9.61
C ARG A 389 2.74 31.00 -9.67
N SER A 390 1.58 30.83 -9.05
CA SER A 390 0.55 29.88 -9.49
C SER A 390 -0.78 30.26 -8.83
N SER A 391 -1.82 30.32 -9.63
CA SER A 391 -3.16 30.74 -9.26
C SER A 391 -3.93 29.61 -8.60
N SER A 392 -3.90 29.53 -7.27
CA SER A 392 -5.04 29.16 -6.43
C SER A 392 -4.71 29.49 -4.97
N ARG A 393 -5.61 30.20 -4.30
CA ARG A 393 -5.39 30.72 -2.94
C ARG A 393 -5.49 29.58 -1.93
N TRP A 394 -4.36 29.19 -1.32
CA TRP A 394 -4.33 28.31 -0.15
C TRP A 394 -3.66 29.03 1.02
N ARG A 395 -4.38 29.21 2.15
CA ARG A 395 -3.78 29.59 3.44
C ARG A 395 -3.50 28.30 4.22
N LYS A 396 -2.21 28.01 4.47
CA LYS A 396 -1.75 26.84 5.23
C LYS A 396 -1.54 27.25 6.69
N ASP A 397 -2.28 26.66 7.61
CA ASP A 397 -2.11 26.87 9.06
C ASP A 397 -1.02 25.92 9.60
N SER A 398 -0.10 26.45 10.41
CA SER A 398 1.21 25.85 10.72
C SER A 398 1.20 25.02 12.00
N ARG A 399 0.53 23.86 11.99
CA ARG A 399 0.74 22.83 13.02
C ARG A 399 1.27 21.55 12.39
N ILE A 400 2.43 21.10 12.88
CA ILE A 400 3.08 19.82 12.56
C ILE A 400 2.15 18.70 12.99
N GLN A 401 1.33 18.18 12.07
CA GLN A 401 0.57 16.95 12.29
C GLN A 401 1.53 15.77 12.07
N GLN A 402 1.67 14.93 13.09
CA GLN A 402 2.44 13.69 13.02
C GLN A 402 1.64 12.70 12.16
N ASN A 403 1.90 12.67 10.87
CA ASN A 403 1.19 11.79 9.91
C ASN A 403 1.68 10.33 9.94
N TYR A 404 2.49 9.95 10.94
CA TYR A 404 2.98 8.57 11.09
C TYR A 404 2.96 8.13 12.54
N LEU A 405 2.34 6.98 12.78
CA LEU A 405 2.08 6.46 14.09
C LEU A 405 2.88 5.15 14.29
N SER A 406 3.70 5.12 15.33
CA SER A 406 4.60 3.99 15.60
C SER A 406 3.84 2.79 16.19
N PRO A 407 4.26 1.54 15.92
CA PRO A 407 3.76 0.39 16.66
C PRO A 407 4.15 0.56 18.14
N SER A 408 3.16 0.45 19.02
CA SER A 408 3.30 0.74 20.45
C SER A 408 4.39 -0.14 21.07
N SER A 409 5.36 0.47 21.76
CA SER A 409 6.12 -0.25 22.79
C SER A 409 5.18 -0.64 23.94
N PRO A 410 5.39 -1.77 24.61
CA PRO A 410 4.56 -2.16 25.73
C PRO A 410 4.84 -1.23 26.92
N ALA A 411 3.76 -0.66 27.46
CA ALA A 411 3.64 0.06 28.73
C ALA A 411 4.26 1.47 28.86
N SER A 412 3.39 2.47 28.90
CA SER A 412 3.34 3.39 30.04
C SER A 412 1.89 3.83 30.25
N ASP A 413 1.25 3.27 31.29
CA ASP A 413 0.00 3.79 31.84
C ASP A 413 0.27 5.20 32.37
N GLY A 414 -0.43 6.19 31.83
CA GLY A 414 -0.36 7.55 32.37
C GLY A 414 -0.57 8.63 31.32
N ILE A 415 -1.85 8.84 30.97
CA ILE A 415 -2.56 10.12 30.80
C ILE A 415 -3.76 9.81 29.90
N LEU A 416 -4.84 9.38 30.55
CA LEU A 416 -6.18 9.32 29.98
C LEU A 416 -6.66 10.76 29.79
N SER A 417 -6.63 11.27 28.56
CA SER A 417 -7.41 12.44 28.18
C SER A 417 -8.50 12.03 27.19
N ASN A 418 -9.71 11.86 27.72
CA ASN A 418 -11.02 11.95 27.06
C ASN A 418 -11.26 11.14 25.77
N ALA A 419 -10.83 9.89 25.69
CA ALA A 419 -11.34 8.91 24.73
C ALA A 419 -12.55 8.16 25.31
N GLY A 420 -13.62 8.89 25.59
CA GLY A 420 -14.86 8.39 26.22
C GLY A 420 -16.11 8.52 25.36
N GLN A 421 -16.00 8.65 24.04
CA GLN A 421 -17.16 8.49 23.16
C GLN A 421 -17.26 7.02 22.75
N GLU A 422 -18.31 6.35 23.25
CA GLU A 422 -18.74 5.05 22.75
C GLU A 422 -18.88 5.11 21.24
N TYR A 423 -18.22 4.18 20.56
CA TYR A 423 -18.21 4.05 19.11
C TYR A 423 -19.50 3.32 18.68
N ASN A 424 -20.63 4.02 18.84
CA ASN A 424 -21.94 3.46 18.52
C ASN A 424 -22.23 3.75 17.05
N PHE A 425 -22.27 2.69 16.24
CA PHE A 425 -22.84 2.78 14.90
C PHE A 425 -24.33 3.08 15.03
N PRO A 426 -24.94 3.77 14.04
CA PRO A 426 -26.37 3.91 13.99
C PRO A 426 -27.05 2.54 14.09
N ASP A 427 -28.19 2.48 14.78
CA ASP A 427 -29.06 1.30 14.75
C ASP A 427 -29.31 0.90 13.28
N LYS A 428 -29.15 -0.39 12.97
CA LYS A 428 -29.27 -0.97 11.61
C LYS A 428 -28.15 -0.64 10.60
N TRP A 429 -26.96 -0.22 11.03
CA TRP A 429 -25.81 0.05 10.13
C TRP A 429 -25.53 -1.05 9.09
N ILE A 430 -25.46 -2.32 9.52
CA ILE A 430 -25.18 -3.45 8.63
C ILE A 430 -26.32 -3.64 7.64
N ASN A 431 -27.55 -3.51 8.11
CA ASN A 431 -28.77 -3.56 7.31
C ASN A 431 -28.80 -2.51 6.19
N THR A 432 -28.21 -1.32 6.37
CA THR A 432 -28.16 -0.31 5.30
C THR A 432 -27.13 -0.64 4.22
N HIS A 433 -25.99 -1.25 4.57
CA HIS A 433 -24.85 -1.39 3.65
C HIS A 433 -24.66 -2.80 3.08
N PHE A 434 -25.19 -3.82 3.75
CA PHE A 434 -24.92 -5.24 3.48
C PHE A 434 -26.21 -6.07 3.33
N ARG A 435 -27.34 -5.44 3.01
CA ARG A 435 -28.63 -6.13 2.85
C ARG A 435 -28.71 -7.00 1.60
N LEU A 436 -28.06 -6.55 0.53
CA LEU A 436 -28.03 -7.18 -0.77
C LEU A 436 -26.60 -7.60 -1.11
N ARG A 437 -26.44 -8.80 -1.68
CA ARG A 437 -25.16 -9.27 -2.21
C ARG A 437 -25.36 -10.13 -3.45
N LEU A 438 -24.55 -9.91 -4.47
CA LEU A 438 -24.57 -10.73 -5.67
C LEU A 438 -23.91 -12.09 -5.39
N MET A 439 -24.56 -13.18 -5.78
CA MET A 439 -23.95 -14.52 -5.75
C MET A 439 -23.33 -14.85 -7.11
N GLN A 440 -24.14 -14.76 -8.16
CA GLN A 440 -23.71 -14.98 -9.54
C GLN A 440 -24.47 -14.03 -10.48
N GLY A 441 -23.72 -13.27 -11.27
CA GLY A 441 -24.27 -12.32 -12.23
C GLY A 441 -25.32 -12.94 -13.15
N ARG A 442 -26.46 -12.27 -13.33
CA ARG A 442 -27.65 -12.73 -14.09
C ARG A 442 -28.34 -14.01 -13.57
N VAL A 443 -27.83 -14.65 -12.51
CA VAL A 443 -28.32 -15.95 -12.03
C VAL A 443 -28.92 -15.85 -10.64
N SER A 444 -28.19 -15.31 -9.64
CA SER A 444 -28.74 -15.13 -8.30
C SER A 444 -28.09 -14.04 -7.45
N PHE A 445 -28.89 -13.52 -6.52
CA PHE A 445 -28.46 -12.60 -5.46
C PHE A 445 -29.22 -12.89 -4.16
N PHE A 446 -28.65 -12.44 -3.05
CA PHE A 446 -29.21 -12.61 -1.71
C PHE A 446 -29.78 -11.31 -1.17
N LEU A 447 -30.84 -11.43 -0.37
CA LEU A 447 -31.51 -10.36 0.35
C LEU A 447 -31.67 -10.78 1.82
N ILE A 448 -31.26 -9.90 2.74
CA ILE A 448 -31.60 -9.97 4.16
C ILE A 448 -32.78 -9.06 4.46
N THR A 449 -33.81 -9.59 5.10
CA THR A 449 -34.99 -8.81 5.49
C THR A 449 -34.73 -8.06 6.80
N GLU A 450 -35.49 -7.02 7.10
CA GLU A 450 -35.38 -6.34 8.41
C GLU A 450 -35.61 -7.25 9.62
N SER A 451 -36.39 -8.33 9.46
CA SER A 451 -36.62 -9.37 10.47
C SER A 451 -35.54 -10.46 10.50
N GLY A 452 -34.46 -10.29 9.74
CA GLY A 452 -33.28 -11.14 9.72
C GLY A 452 -33.40 -12.49 9.00
N TYR A 453 -34.44 -12.67 8.16
CA TYR A 453 -34.51 -13.79 7.24
C TYR A 453 -33.60 -13.61 6.03
N THR A 454 -33.01 -14.73 5.59
CA THR A 454 -32.14 -14.79 4.41
C THR A 454 -32.90 -15.38 3.23
N PHE A 455 -32.97 -14.63 2.13
CA PHE A 455 -33.55 -15.09 0.88
C PHE A 455 -32.54 -15.03 -0.26
N GLU A 456 -32.63 -15.99 -1.18
CA GLU A 456 -31.92 -16.00 -2.45
C GLU A 456 -32.94 -15.85 -3.57
N TYR A 457 -32.76 -14.86 -4.44
CA TYR A 457 -33.50 -14.77 -5.68
C TYR A 457 -32.71 -15.48 -6.77
N LEU A 458 -33.20 -16.62 -7.24
CA LEU A 458 -32.48 -17.54 -8.13
C LEU A 458 -33.25 -17.74 -9.44
N ASN A 459 -32.52 -17.73 -10.54
CA ASN A 459 -33.00 -18.15 -11.84
C ASN A 459 -32.61 -19.60 -12.11
N THR A 460 -33.60 -20.48 -12.13
CA THR A 460 -33.45 -21.88 -12.55
C THR A 460 -34.34 -22.12 -13.76
N GLU A 461 -33.79 -22.64 -14.86
CA GLU A 461 -34.56 -23.03 -16.05
C GLU A 461 -35.44 -21.89 -16.64
N LYS A 462 -34.99 -20.64 -16.53
CA LYS A 462 -35.70 -19.41 -16.95
C LYS A 462 -36.88 -19.02 -16.05
N VAL A 463 -37.03 -19.62 -14.88
CA VAL A 463 -37.99 -19.25 -13.84
C VAL A 463 -37.27 -18.59 -12.68
N TRP A 464 -37.79 -17.46 -12.23
CA TRP A 464 -37.28 -16.74 -11.07
C TRP A 464 -38.06 -17.14 -9.81
N LEU A 465 -37.33 -17.47 -8.75
CA LEU A 465 -37.93 -17.91 -7.50
C LEU A 465 -37.14 -17.41 -6.28
N TRP A 466 -37.87 -17.23 -5.18
CA TRP A 466 -37.29 -16.87 -3.88
C TRP A 466 -37.07 -18.15 -3.06
N LEU A 467 -35.82 -18.43 -2.69
CA LEU A 467 -35.44 -19.51 -1.80
C LEU A 467 -35.11 -18.95 -0.42
N ARG A 468 -35.77 -19.48 0.61
CA ARG A 468 -35.45 -19.13 2.00
C ARG A 468 -34.32 -20.02 2.52
N HIS A 469 -33.32 -19.41 3.13
CA HIS A 469 -32.24 -20.10 3.81
C HIS A 469 -32.45 -20.00 5.32
N GLU A 470 -32.69 -21.12 5.97
CA GLU A 470 -32.95 -21.16 7.41
C GLU A 470 -31.65 -21.25 8.23
N HIS A 471 -31.62 -20.50 9.32
CA HIS A 471 -30.58 -20.53 10.35
C HIS A 471 -31.23 -20.28 11.72
N GLN A 472 -30.59 -20.76 12.80
CA GLN A 472 -31.15 -20.67 14.16
C GLN A 472 -31.18 -19.23 14.68
N THR A 473 -30.19 -18.43 14.31
CA THR A 473 -30.10 -16.99 14.64
C THR A 473 -30.49 -16.15 13.43
N ALA A 474 -31.11 -15.00 13.70
CA ALA A 474 -31.43 -14.01 12.69
C ALA A 474 -30.16 -13.36 12.13
N MET A 475 -30.14 -13.13 10.81
CA MET A 475 -29.01 -12.53 10.10
C MET A 475 -29.17 -11.01 10.02
N GLU A 476 -28.09 -10.27 10.25
CA GLU A 476 -28.07 -8.80 10.16
C GLU A 476 -27.63 -8.32 8.76
N GLY A 477 -26.82 -9.11 8.05
CA GLY A 477 -26.38 -8.77 6.69
C GLY A 477 -25.49 -9.80 6.02
N VAL A 478 -25.25 -9.59 4.73
CA VAL A 478 -24.32 -10.36 3.88
C VAL A 478 -23.09 -9.52 3.56
N LEU A 479 -21.98 -9.86 4.20
CA LEU A 479 -20.74 -9.09 4.17
C LEU A 479 -19.89 -9.35 2.93
N GLY A 480 -19.96 -10.55 2.34
CA GLY A 480 -19.12 -10.90 1.20
C GLY A 480 -19.48 -12.22 0.54
N ASN A 481 -18.87 -12.48 -0.61
CA ASN A 481 -18.96 -13.70 -1.40
C ASN A 481 -17.57 -14.05 -1.92
N TYR A 482 -17.19 -15.32 -1.80
CA TYR A 482 -15.98 -15.85 -2.42
C TYR A 482 -16.17 -17.29 -2.85
N ASN A 483 -15.87 -17.57 -4.13
CA ASN A 483 -15.85 -18.91 -4.73
C ASN A 483 -17.08 -19.77 -4.39
N GLY A 484 -18.28 -19.21 -4.53
CA GLY A 484 -19.53 -19.94 -4.25
C GLY A 484 -19.95 -19.97 -2.78
N SER A 485 -19.18 -19.36 -1.88
CA SER A 485 -19.48 -19.28 -0.45
C SER A 485 -19.92 -17.88 -0.08
N LEU A 486 -21.01 -17.78 0.69
CA LEU A 486 -21.56 -16.52 1.16
C LEU A 486 -21.16 -16.29 2.62
N PHE A 487 -20.77 -15.06 2.95
CA PHE A 487 -20.33 -14.65 4.29
C PHE A 487 -21.39 -13.75 4.91
N LEU A 488 -22.02 -14.24 5.97
CA LEU A 488 -23.13 -13.58 6.65
C LEU A 488 -22.74 -13.26 8.09
N VAL A 489 -23.39 -12.26 8.65
CA VAL A 489 -23.25 -11.88 10.06
C VAL A 489 -24.59 -11.96 10.76
N ASP A 490 -24.63 -12.60 11.93
CA ASP A 490 -25.82 -12.64 12.78
C ASP A 490 -25.94 -11.39 13.69
N GLU A 491 -27.07 -11.24 14.37
CA GLU A 491 -27.30 -10.14 15.32
C GLU A 491 -26.27 -10.07 16.47
N GLN A 492 -25.58 -11.18 16.76
CA GLN A 492 -24.51 -11.22 17.77
C GLN A 492 -23.16 -10.78 17.19
N GLY A 493 -23.07 -10.50 15.88
CA GLY A 493 -21.84 -10.17 15.17
C GLY A 493 -20.99 -11.39 14.82
N SER A 494 -21.53 -12.61 14.89
CA SER A 494 -20.82 -13.84 14.53
C SER A 494 -20.79 -14.00 13.01
N LEU A 495 -19.60 -14.25 12.46
CA LEU A 495 -19.42 -14.53 11.04
C LEU A 495 -19.77 -15.98 10.73
N MET A 496 -20.70 -16.18 9.80
CA MET A 496 -21.19 -17.47 9.33
C MET A 496 -20.90 -17.60 7.83
N ILE A 497 -20.46 -18.78 7.40
CA ILE A 497 -20.38 -19.13 5.98
C ILE A 497 -21.59 -19.98 5.62
N ARG A 498 -22.26 -19.62 4.52
CA ARG A 498 -23.19 -20.48 3.80
C ARG A 498 -22.49 -21.01 2.55
N GLU A 499 -22.17 -22.29 2.53
CA GLU A 499 -21.46 -22.91 1.40
C GLU A 499 -22.21 -24.12 0.84
N ARG A 500 -22.00 -24.37 -0.46
CA ARG A 500 -22.42 -25.61 -1.10
C ARG A 500 -21.28 -26.63 -0.99
N SER A 501 -21.52 -27.68 -0.21
CA SER A 501 -20.61 -28.80 -0.04
C SER A 501 -21.21 -30.01 -0.74
N SER A 502 -20.69 -30.34 -1.93
CA SER A 502 -21.25 -31.36 -2.82
C SER A 502 -22.72 -31.05 -3.20
N ASN A 503 -23.68 -31.87 -2.76
CA ASN A 503 -25.11 -31.68 -2.99
C ASN A 503 -25.84 -30.94 -1.85
N ASP A 504 -25.20 -30.79 -0.69
CA ASP A 504 -25.84 -30.20 0.50
C ASP A 504 -25.32 -28.78 0.76
N LEU A 505 -26.20 -27.96 1.31
CA LEU A 505 -25.83 -26.62 1.77
C LEU A 505 -25.50 -26.67 3.26
N ALA A 506 -24.29 -26.26 3.64
CA ALA A 506 -23.82 -26.26 5.02
C ALA A 506 -23.69 -24.84 5.59
N TRP A 507 -23.82 -24.73 6.92
CA TRP A 507 -23.52 -23.52 7.69
C TRP A 507 -22.24 -23.75 8.50
N VAL A 508 -21.28 -22.85 8.40
CA VAL A 508 -20.01 -22.93 9.14
C VAL A 508 -19.81 -21.68 9.99
N ASN A 509 -19.66 -21.86 11.30
CA ASN A 509 -19.42 -20.75 12.22
C ASN A 509 -17.93 -20.37 12.26
N CYS A 510 -17.58 -19.25 11.62
CA CYS A 510 -16.21 -18.76 11.52
C CYS A 510 -15.73 -18.08 12.79
N THR A 511 -16.63 -17.47 13.57
CA THR A 511 -16.30 -16.85 14.85
C THR A 511 -15.90 -17.87 15.91
N SER A 512 -16.42 -19.11 15.83
CA SER A 512 -16.03 -20.22 16.70
C SER A 512 -14.61 -20.76 16.44
N MET A 513 -14.01 -20.40 15.30
CA MET A 513 -12.66 -20.85 14.93
C MET A 513 -11.58 -20.19 15.80
N LYS A 514 -10.37 -20.75 15.77
CA LYS A 514 -9.22 -20.20 16.51
C LYS A 514 -8.96 -18.75 16.10
N ARG A 515 -8.90 -17.85 17.10
CA ARG A 515 -8.76 -16.39 16.92
C ARG A 515 -9.95 -15.71 16.21
N GLY A 516 -11.09 -16.38 16.13
CA GLY A 516 -12.33 -15.78 15.66
C GLY A 516 -12.73 -14.56 16.49
N ARG A 517 -13.34 -13.60 15.82
CA ARG A 517 -13.80 -12.32 16.38
C ARG A 517 -15.20 -12.02 15.86
N GLN A 518 -15.90 -11.15 16.57
CA GLN A 518 -17.14 -10.56 16.09
C GLN A 518 -16.85 -9.45 15.10
N VAL A 519 -17.66 -9.36 14.05
CA VAL A 519 -17.53 -8.42 12.95
C VAL A 519 -18.76 -7.52 12.86
N ILE A 520 -18.58 -6.33 12.29
CA ILE A 520 -19.60 -5.29 12.13
C ILE A 520 -19.65 -4.73 10.71
N GLY A 521 -18.81 -5.24 9.81
CA GLY A 521 -18.69 -4.77 8.45
C GLY A 521 -17.73 -5.64 7.65
N GLY A 522 -17.91 -5.62 6.34
CA GLY A 522 -17.08 -6.36 5.39
C GLY A 522 -16.71 -5.49 4.19
N PRO A 523 -16.19 -6.12 3.13
CA PRO A 523 -15.80 -5.39 1.95
C PRO A 523 -17.02 -4.84 1.19
N PRO A 524 -16.92 -3.64 0.61
CA PRO A 524 -18.04 -3.07 -0.15
C PRO A 524 -18.33 -3.91 -1.40
N TRP A 525 -17.29 -4.41 -2.07
CA TRP A 525 -17.43 -5.15 -3.31
C TRP A 525 -16.72 -6.49 -3.21
N ASP A 526 -17.30 -7.52 -3.84
CA ASP A 526 -16.65 -8.83 -3.96
C ASP A 526 -15.62 -8.82 -5.07
N ASN A 527 -16.02 -8.27 -6.24
CA ASN A 527 -15.22 -8.19 -7.45
C ASN A 527 -15.61 -6.93 -8.25
N THR A 528 -14.73 -6.51 -9.16
CA THR A 528 -15.08 -5.53 -10.20
C THR A 528 -16.13 -6.14 -11.14
N PRO A 529 -17.26 -5.46 -11.42
CA PRO A 529 -18.27 -5.94 -12.35
C PRO A 529 -17.65 -6.31 -13.72
N GLY A 530 -17.96 -7.51 -14.22
CA GLY A 530 -17.47 -8.02 -15.52
C GLY A 530 -16.13 -8.78 -15.48
N LEU A 531 -15.44 -8.81 -14.33
CA LEU A 531 -14.22 -9.60 -14.15
C LEU A 531 -14.50 -10.83 -13.28
N THR A 532 -14.10 -12.01 -13.77
CA THR A 532 -14.10 -13.25 -12.97
C THR A 532 -12.69 -13.48 -12.43
N PRO A 533 -12.43 -13.32 -11.13
CA PRO A 533 -11.12 -13.60 -10.58
C PRO A 533 -10.88 -15.11 -10.54
N LYS A 534 -9.63 -15.49 -10.80
CA LYS A 534 -9.16 -16.85 -10.53
C LYS A 534 -8.75 -16.93 -9.07
N ALA A 535 -9.22 -17.95 -8.36
CA ALA A 535 -8.83 -18.18 -6.97
C ALA A 535 -7.31 -18.37 -6.85
N LYS A 536 -6.66 -17.58 -5.98
CA LYS A 536 -5.23 -17.69 -5.64
C LYS A 536 -5.07 -18.43 -4.30
N VAL A 537 -3.84 -18.88 -4.00
CA VAL A 537 -3.53 -19.65 -2.78
C VAL A 537 -3.47 -18.76 -1.53
N GLU A 538 -3.36 -17.45 -1.72
CA GLU A 538 -3.22 -16.41 -0.71
C GLU A 538 -4.44 -15.49 -0.57
N ASP A 539 -5.57 -15.85 -1.19
CA ASP A 539 -6.81 -15.08 -1.14
C ASP A 539 -7.35 -14.94 0.29
N ALA A 540 -7.76 -13.71 0.61
CA ALA A 540 -8.34 -13.35 1.89
C ALA A 540 -9.49 -12.34 1.72
N ILE A 541 -10.43 -12.36 2.65
CA ILE A 541 -11.48 -11.35 2.78
C ILE A 541 -11.20 -10.53 4.04
N PHE A 542 -11.44 -9.23 3.97
CA PHE A 542 -11.22 -8.32 5.10
C PHE A 542 -12.52 -7.91 5.77
N PHE A 543 -12.52 -7.87 7.11
CA PHE A 543 -13.68 -7.48 7.91
C PHE A 543 -13.29 -6.43 8.94
N VAL A 544 -14.27 -5.64 9.38
CA VAL A 544 -14.13 -4.72 10.51
C VAL A 544 -14.64 -5.41 11.78
N SER A 545 -13.80 -5.49 12.80
CA SER A 545 -14.18 -6.06 14.09
C SER A 545 -15.09 -5.13 14.89
N ARG A 546 -15.87 -5.67 15.83
CA ARG A 546 -16.67 -4.86 16.77
C ARG A 546 -15.82 -3.87 17.59
N SER A 547 -14.54 -4.16 17.79
CA SER A 547 -13.57 -3.25 18.44
C SER A 547 -13.02 -2.14 17.53
N GLY A 548 -13.33 -2.16 16.23
CA GLY A 548 -12.83 -1.18 15.24
C GLY A 548 -11.44 -1.50 14.68
N THR A 549 -11.08 -2.78 14.61
CA THR A 549 -9.82 -3.26 13.98
C THR A 549 -10.08 -3.96 12.66
N LEU A 550 -9.09 -3.97 11.77
CA LEU A 550 -9.14 -4.72 10.53
C LEU A 550 -8.79 -6.18 10.81
N LEU A 551 -9.59 -7.09 10.27
CA LEU A 551 -9.37 -8.52 10.36
C LEU A 551 -9.20 -9.09 8.97
N GLN A 552 -8.15 -9.89 8.77
CA GLN A 552 -7.95 -10.66 7.56
C GLN A 552 -8.43 -12.09 7.82
N PHE A 553 -9.30 -12.58 6.93
CA PHE A 553 -9.79 -13.95 6.94
C PHE A 553 -9.32 -14.68 5.67
N SER A 554 -8.33 -15.56 5.81
CA SER A 554 -7.85 -16.38 4.69
C SER A 554 -8.95 -17.34 4.23
N VAL A 555 -9.27 -17.35 2.94
CA VAL A 555 -10.36 -18.16 2.36
C VAL A 555 -9.86 -19.15 1.30
N ALA A 556 -8.64 -18.94 0.80
CA ALA A 556 -8.02 -19.79 -0.22
C ALA A 556 -8.09 -21.28 0.14
N LEU A 557 -8.50 -22.09 -0.84
CA LEU A 557 -8.59 -23.55 -0.75
C LEU A 557 -9.40 -24.05 0.48
N ARG A 558 -10.36 -23.24 0.98
CA ARG A 558 -11.15 -23.51 2.20
C ARG A 558 -10.30 -23.72 3.46
N LYS A 559 -9.09 -23.15 3.49
CA LYS A 559 -8.20 -23.17 4.67
C LYS A 559 -8.39 -21.89 5.49
N TYR A 560 -9.42 -21.90 6.32
CA TYR A 560 -9.84 -20.73 7.08
C TYR A 560 -8.87 -20.35 8.19
N LYS A 561 -8.44 -19.08 8.23
CA LYS A 561 -7.55 -18.55 9.27
C LYS A 561 -7.80 -17.07 9.51
N TRP A 562 -7.96 -16.71 10.78
CA TRP A 562 -8.04 -15.32 11.24
C TRP A 562 -6.67 -14.72 11.52
N LYS A 563 -6.48 -13.47 11.10
CA LYS A 563 -5.37 -12.58 11.47
C LYS A 563 -5.93 -11.21 11.86
N ASP A 564 -5.45 -10.67 12.98
CA ASP A 564 -5.78 -9.31 13.44
C ASP A 564 -4.75 -8.34 12.85
N CYS A 565 -5.18 -7.49 11.93
CA CYS A 565 -4.38 -6.47 11.25
C CYS A 565 -4.32 -5.15 12.03
N LYS A 566 -4.88 -5.10 13.25
CA LYS A 566 -4.96 -3.92 14.11
C LYS A 566 -5.75 -2.80 13.43
N SER A 567 -5.64 -1.59 13.97
CA SER A 567 -6.21 -0.37 13.41
C SER A 567 -5.10 0.68 13.33
N PRO A 568 -5.30 1.76 12.56
CA PRO A 568 -4.42 2.92 12.66
C PRO A 568 -4.35 3.38 14.13
N PRO A 569 -3.17 3.77 14.65
CA PRO A 569 -3.04 4.02 16.08
C PRO A 569 -3.98 5.12 16.58
N SER A 570 -4.63 4.86 17.72
CA SER A 570 -5.68 5.70 18.33
C SER A 570 -6.95 5.92 17.48
N VAL A 571 -7.10 5.24 16.33
CA VAL A 571 -8.27 5.38 15.45
C VAL A 571 -8.95 4.03 15.26
N LYS A 572 -10.28 4.01 15.43
CA LYS A 572 -11.12 2.85 15.09
C LYS A 572 -11.55 2.93 13.63
N ILE A 573 -11.56 1.80 12.95
CA ILE A 573 -11.98 1.70 11.56
C ILE A 573 -13.52 1.73 11.50
N ALA A 574 -14.05 2.58 10.61
CA ALA A 574 -15.48 2.72 10.36
C ALA A 574 -15.95 1.80 9.23
N SER A 575 -15.29 1.87 8.08
CA SER A 575 -15.67 1.11 6.88
C SER A 575 -14.45 0.77 6.03
N ILE A 576 -14.60 -0.27 5.22
CA ILE A 576 -13.66 -0.62 4.15
C ILE A 576 -14.13 0.08 2.87
N ILE A 577 -13.21 0.74 2.19
CA ILE A 577 -13.45 1.42 0.90
C ILE A 577 -13.10 0.50 -0.26
N ASP A 578 -11.99 -0.24 -0.12
CA ASP A 578 -11.51 -1.17 -1.12
C ASP A 578 -10.71 -2.29 -0.45
N GLN A 579 -10.84 -3.51 -0.97
CA GLN A 579 -10.01 -4.66 -0.59
C GLN A 579 -9.31 -5.22 -1.82
N GLU A 580 -8.09 -4.78 -2.06
CA GLU A 580 -7.23 -5.30 -3.13
C GLU A 580 -7.79 -5.09 -4.57
N GLY A 581 -8.87 -4.31 -4.76
CA GLY A 581 -9.50 -4.08 -6.07
C GLY A 581 -8.89 -2.89 -6.82
N PHE A 582 -8.51 -1.84 -6.09
CA PHE A 582 -7.76 -0.70 -6.61
C PHE A 582 -6.27 -1.04 -6.76
N ARG A 583 -5.67 -1.64 -5.71
CA ARG A 583 -4.26 -2.08 -5.65
C ARG A 583 -4.17 -3.40 -4.90
N GLU A 584 -3.59 -4.44 -5.48
CA GLU A 584 -3.33 -5.70 -4.77
C GLU A 584 -2.50 -5.46 -3.51
N ASN A 585 -2.68 -6.30 -2.49
CA ASN A 585 -2.05 -6.21 -1.17
C ASN A 585 -2.35 -4.94 -0.36
N ILE A 586 -3.16 -4.02 -0.88
CA ILE A 586 -3.59 -2.81 -0.17
C ILE A 586 -5.08 -2.89 0.15
N VAL A 587 -5.40 -2.47 1.37
CA VAL A 587 -6.79 -2.29 1.83
C VAL A 587 -6.97 -0.83 2.21
N PHE A 588 -7.92 -0.14 1.58
CA PHE A 588 -8.27 1.24 1.92
C PHE A 588 -9.45 1.26 2.89
N VAL A 589 -9.34 2.07 3.94
CA VAL A 589 -10.36 2.18 4.99
C VAL A 589 -10.58 3.63 5.40
N VAL A 590 -11.78 3.92 5.88
CA VAL A 590 -12.08 5.20 6.55
C VAL A 590 -12.07 4.99 8.06
N GLY A 591 -11.31 5.85 8.75
CA GLY A 591 -11.31 5.90 10.20
C GLY A 591 -12.57 6.58 10.75
N GLY A 592 -12.90 6.34 12.02
CA GLY A 592 -13.99 7.01 12.72
C GLY A 592 -13.86 8.53 12.80
N ASN A 593 -12.66 9.06 12.54
CA ASN A 593 -12.32 10.48 12.41
C ASN A 593 -12.56 11.04 11.00
N GLY A 594 -13.12 10.26 10.06
CA GLY A 594 -13.39 10.68 8.69
C GLY A 594 -12.15 10.81 7.81
N ARG A 595 -11.01 10.20 8.20
CA ARG A 595 -9.75 10.20 7.45
C ARG A 595 -9.55 8.91 6.66
N LEU A 596 -8.91 9.02 5.49
CA LEU A 596 -8.53 7.88 4.66
C LEU A 596 -7.20 7.26 5.11
N TYR A 597 -7.22 5.94 5.33
CA TYR A 597 -6.04 5.14 5.65
C TYR A 597 -5.88 4.01 4.65
N GLN A 598 -4.64 3.57 4.45
CA GLN A 598 -4.32 2.32 3.76
C GLN A 598 -3.59 1.37 4.70
N TYR A 599 -3.92 0.08 4.61
CA TYR A 599 -3.19 -1.01 5.24
C TYR A 599 -2.44 -1.79 4.17
N ASN A 600 -1.16 -2.01 4.43
CA ASN A 600 -0.29 -2.81 3.59
C ASN A 600 -0.22 -4.25 4.12
N LYS A 601 -0.74 -5.21 3.36
CA LYS A 601 -0.79 -6.63 3.71
C LYS A 601 0.61 -7.26 3.82
N VAL A 602 1.60 -6.71 3.11
CA VAL A 602 2.98 -7.18 3.05
C VAL A 602 3.78 -6.69 4.25
N THR A 603 3.83 -5.37 4.47
CA THR A 603 4.61 -4.78 5.57
C THR A 603 3.86 -4.79 6.91
N GLU A 604 2.55 -5.04 6.88
CA GLU A 604 1.63 -4.92 8.02
C GLU A 604 1.54 -3.50 8.61
N LEU A 605 1.90 -2.49 7.81
CA LEU A 605 1.91 -1.10 8.23
C LEU A 605 0.65 -0.35 7.79
N TRP A 606 0.32 0.66 8.58
CA TRP A 606 -0.76 1.61 8.33
C TRP A 606 -0.20 2.94 7.83
N HIS A 607 -0.86 3.53 6.84
CA HIS A 607 -0.52 4.84 6.32
C HIS A 607 -1.77 5.73 6.25
N GLU A 608 -1.63 6.98 6.66
CA GLU A 608 -2.66 8.01 6.54
C GLU A 608 -2.42 8.85 5.30
N HIS A 609 -3.43 8.97 4.44
CA HIS A 609 -3.33 9.82 3.26
C HIS A 609 -3.50 11.29 3.63
N HIS A 610 -2.74 12.17 2.98
CA HIS A 610 -2.92 13.60 3.15
C HIS A 610 -4.34 13.98 2.75
N GLN A 611 -5.09 14.57 3.68
CA GLN A 611 -6.46 14.98 3.47
C GLN A 611 -6.65 16.36 4.10
N SER A 612 -7.28 17.28 3.40
CA SER A 612 -7.55 18.63 3.92
C SER A 612 -8.45 18.56 5.15
N GLN A 613 -8.39 19.56 6.03
CA GLN A 613 -9.21 19.56 7.26
C GLN A 613 -10.72 19.71 6.98
N HIS A 614 -11.10 20.35 5.86
CA HIS A 614 -12.50 20.50 5.46
C HIS A 614 -13.09 19.25 4.81
N LEU A 615 -12.24 18.37 4.26
CA LEU A 615 -12.67 17.09 3.72
C LEU A 615 -12.83 16.15 4.91
N VAL A 616 -14.08 15.91 5.35
CA VAL A 616 -14.39 14.90 6.36
C VAL A 616 -15.22 13.82 5.68
N LEU A 617 -14.65 12.62 5.55
CA LEU A 617 -15.33 11.51 4.89
C LEU A 617 -16.43 10.96 5.78
N SER A 618 -17.56 10.61 5.16
CA SER A 618 -18.60 9.82 5.79
C SER A 618 -18.06 8.46 6.20
N ARG A 619 -18.73 7.82 7.15
CA ARG A 619 -18.38 6.47 7.62
C ARG A 619 -18.83 5.38 6.64
N SER A 620 -19.47 5.73 5.53
CA SER A 620 -20.01 4.77 4.57
C SER A 620 -18.89 4.03 3.83
N PRO A 621 -19.12 2.78 3.38
CA PRO A 621 -18.25 2.12 2.42
C PRO A 621 -18.16 2.91 1.10
N GLY A 622 -17.05 2.75 0.38
CA GLY A 622 -16.79 3.44 -0.89
C GLY A 622 -16.73 2.50 -2.10
N THR A 623 -16.30 3.06 -3.24
CA THR A 623 -16.16 2.33 -4.51
C THR A 623 -14.80 2.57 -5.11
N ALA A 624 -14.04 1.50 -5.31
CA ALA A 624 -12.84 1.52 -6.12
C ALA A 624 -13.18 1.38 -7.61
N MET A 625 -12.44 2.13 -8.43
CA MET A 625 -12.53 2.10 -9.88
C MET A 625 -11.15 1.90 -10.47
N ARG A 626 -11.04 0.87 -11.31
CA ARG A 626 -9.86 0.61 -12.13
C ARG A 626 -10.29 -0.02 -13.45
N SER A 627 -9.98 0.62 -14.57
CA SER A 627 -10.47 0.22 -15.89
C SER A 627 -9.93 -1.13 -16.35
N SER A 628 -8.71 -1.49 -15.96
CA SER A 628 -8.14 -2.82 -16.16
C SER A 628 -7.12 -3.13 -15.05
N PRO A 629 -6.82 -4.42 -14.81
CA PRO A 629 -5.74 -4.80 -13.90
C PRO A 629 -4.38 -4.22 -14.28
N THR A 630 -4.17 -3.79 -15.54
CA THR A 630 -2.93 -3.17 -16.04
C THR A 630 -3.02 -1.64 -16.18
N SER A 631 -4.12 -1.03 -15.74
CA SER A 631 -4.32 0.41 -15.85
C SER A 631 -3.42 1.16 -14.89
N LEU A 632 -2.79 2.22 -15.41
CA LEU A 632 -1.94 3.13 -14.64
C LEU A 632 -2.73 4.22 -13.90
N ARG A 633 -4.06 4.19 -14.04
CA ARG A 633 -4.98 5.15 -13.43
C ARG A 633 -6.07 4.40 -12.69
N GLY A 634 -6.50 4.98 -11.57
CA GLY A 634 -7.64 4.50 -10.81
C GLY A 634 -8.22 5.60 -9.94
N SER A 635 -9.43 5.35 -9.45
CA SER A 635 -10.12 6.25 -8.51
C SER A 635 -10.71 5.51 -7.33
N LEU A 636 -10.74 6.17 -6.17
CA LEU A 636 -11.57 5.78 -5.02
C LEU A 636 -12.67 6.83 -4.85
N PHE A 637 -13.93 6.42 -4.98
CA PHE A 637 -15.10 7.27 -4.78
C PHE A 637 -15.69 7.07 -3.39
N MET A 638 -15.87 8.19 -2.68
CA MET A 638 -16.36 8.23 -1.30
C MET A 638 -17.34 9.39 -1.14
N LEU A 639 -18.14 9.38 -0.08
CA LEU A 639 -18.99 10.50 0.30
C LEU A 639 -18.38 11.27 1.48
N LEU A 640 -18.52 12.58 1.46
CA LEU A 640 -18.29 13.47 2.60
C LEU A 640 -19.43 13.35 3.62
N GLU A 641 -19.19 13.77 4.86
CA GLU A 641 -20.20 13.76 5.94
C GLU A 641 -21.43 14.62 5.62
N ASP A 642 -21.28 15.64 4.78
CA ASP A 642 -22.36 16.51 4.29
C ASP A 642 -23.13 15.93 3.08
N GLY A 643 -22.73 14.75 2.58
CA GLY A 643 -23.35 14.10 1.43
C GLY A 643 -22.77 14.53 0.07
N GLY A 644 -21.65 15.25 0.02
CA GLY A 644 -20.93 15.52 -1.23
C GLY A 644 -20.12 14.31 -1.74
N LEU A 645 -20.03 14.14 -3.07
CA LEU A 645 -19.17 13.12 -3.68
C LEU A 645 -17.72 13.64 -3.77
N VAL A 646 -16.76 12.79 -3.38
CA VAL A 646 -15.32 13.04 -3.52
C VAL A 646 -14.62 11.85 -4.17
N GLU A 647 -13.58 12.15 -4.92
CA GLU A 647 -12.72 11.18 -5.59
C GLU A 647 -11.27 11.36 -5.12
N TYR A 648 -10.62 10.26 -4.74
CA TYR A 648 -9.17 10.20 -4.55
C TYR A 648 -8.57 9.42 -5.72
N GLN A 649 -7.90 10.14 -6.62
CA GLN A 649 -7.47 9.66 -7.92
C GLN A 649 -5.95 9.44 -7.96
N TRP A 650 -5.52 8.36 -8.60
CA TRP A 650 -4.11 8.10 -8.95
C TRP A 650 -3.88 8.22 -10.46
N GLY A 651 -2.79 8.90 -10.84
CA GLY A 651 -2.26 8.85 -12.20
C GLY A 651 -0.73 8.82 -12.22
N SER A 652 -0.14 8.17 -13.22
CA SER A 652 1.31 7.99 -13.34
C SER A 652 2.13 9.29 -13.44
N LEU A 653 1.51 10.38 -13.91
CA LEU A 653 2.15 11.69 -14.08
C LEU A 653 1.92 12.61 -12.88
N GLU A 654 0.71 12.64 -12.34
CA GLU A 654 0.29 13.62 -11.32
C GLU A 654 0.31 13.04 -9.89
N GLY A 655 0.50 11.72 -9.76
CA GLY A 655 0.41 11.01 -8.49
C GLY A 655 -1.01 11.00 -7.93
N TRP A 656 -1.11 11.08 -6.61
CA TRP A 656 -2.39 11.13 -5.90
C TRP A 656 -2.99 12.54 -5.85
N ASN A 657 -4.27 12.65 -6.17
CA ASN A 657 -5.02 13.91 -6.13
C ASN A 657 -6.44 13.74 -5.57
N TRP A 658 -6.91 14.76 -4.86
CA TRP A 658 -8.30 14.85 -4.38
C TRP A 658 -9.13 15.70 -5.35
N ILE A 659 -10.31 15.20 -5.72
CA ILE A 659 -11.26 15.88 -6.59
C ILE A 659 -12.62 15.91 -5.90
N GLU A 660 -13.12 17.11 -5.62
CA GLU A 660 -14.46 17.34 -5.06
C GLU A 660 -15.47 17.43 -6.21
N HIS A 661 -16.40 16.47 -6.30
CA HIS A 661 -17.49 16.48 -7.29
C HIS A 661 -18.73 17.21 -6.78
N GLY A 662 -18.89 17.29 -5.45
CA GLY A 662 -20.05 17.89 -4.81
C GLY A 662 -21.32 17.04 -4.99
N THR A 663 -22.46 17.69 -5.03
CA THR A 663 -23.78 17.06 -5.21
C THR A 663 -24.36 17.36 -6.60
N PRO A 664 -25.37 16.60 -7.07
CA PRO A 664 -26.05 16.92 -8.34
C PRO A 664 -26.73 18.29 -8.33
N TYR A 665 -27.34 18.66 -7.21
CA TYR A 665 -28.04 19.93 -6.98
C TYR A 665 -27.79 20.42 -5.54
N THR A 666 -27.94 21.73 -5.30
CA THR A 666 -27.62 22.36 -3.99
C THR A 666 -28.47 21.88 -2.83
N ASN A 667 -29.69 21.40 -3.09
CA ASN A 667 -30.65 21.00 -2.04
C ASN A 667 -30.74 19.47 -1.87
N VAL A 668 -29.85 18.73 -2.52
CA VAL A 668 -29.86 17.27 -2.54
C VAL A 668 -28.54 16.77 -1.95
N ALA A 669 -28.63 15.94 -0.90
CA ALA A 669 -27.47 15.25 -0.34
C ALA A 669 -27.42 13.82 -0.89
N LEU A 670 -26.22 13.32 -1.17
CA LEU A 670 -26.05 11.90 -1.48
C LEU A 670 -26.10 11.09 -0.17
N ILE A 671 -26.82 9.98 -0.19
CA ILE A 671 -27.05 9.13 0.97
C ILE A 671 -26.60 7.70 0.69
N GLY A 672 -26.27 6.96 1.76
CA GLY A 672 -25.86 5.56 1.68
C GLY A 672 -24.37 5.38 1.31
N ALA A 673 -24.04 4.22 0.75
CA ALA A 673 -22.72 3.97 0.16
C ALA A 673 -22.73 4.33 -1.33
N THR A 674 -21.56 4.67 -1.88
CA THR A 674 -21.42 4.82 -3.33
C THR A 674 -21.80 3.53 -4.04
N GLY A 675 -22.44 3.66 -5.21
CA GLY A 675 -22.91 2.51 -5.99
C GLY A 675 -21.82 1.90 -6.87
N PRO A 676 -22.18 0.90 -7.70
CA PRO A 676 -21.25 0.28 -8.63
C PRO A 676 -20.76 1.27 -9.69
N CYS A 677 -19.53 1.05 -10.15
CA CYS A 677 -18.94 1.77 -11.27
C CYS A 677 -18.82 0.87 -12.50
N PHE A 678 -19.30 1.34 -13.66
CA PHE A 678 -19.24 0.64 -14.94
C PHE A 678 -18.30 1.32 -15.92
N GLY A 679 -17.59 0.50 -16.72
CA GLY A 679 -16.73 0.97 -17.82
C GLY A 679 -15.57 1.89 -17.40
N GLY A 680 -15.36 2.11 -16.09
CA GLY A 680 -14.41 3.09 -15.58
C GLY A 680 -14.83 4.55 -15.79
N SER A 681 -16.11 4.81 -16.09
CA SER A 681 -16.60 6.14 -16.42
C SER A 681 -18.02 6.44 -15.96
N GLU A 682 -18.74 5.49 -15.37
CA GLU A 682 -20.14 5.62 -14.96
C GLU A 682 -20.31 5.17 -13.51
N LEU A 683 -20.65 6.08 -12.59
CA LEU A 683 -20.85 5.80 -11.16
C LEU A 683 -22.29 6.14 -10.74
N PHE A 684 -22.99 5.17 -10.17
CA PHE A 684 -24.34 5.37 -9.62
C PHE A 684 -24.29 5.82 -8.16
N VAL A 685 -25.13 6.80 -7.82
CA VAL A 685 -25.30 7.27 -6.44
C VAL A 685 -26.77 7.50 -6.13
N THR A 686 -27.15 7.31 -4.87
CA THR A 686 -28.49 7.52 -4.33
C THR A 686 -28.58 8.81 -3.54
N SER A 687 -29.69 9.51 -3.64
CA SER A 687 -29.88 10.82 -3.01
C SER A 687 -31.01 10.86 -1.98
N SER A 688 -30.99 11.90 -1.13
CA SER A 688 -31.94 12.13 -0.04
C SER A 688 -33.40 12.26 -0.50
N ASP A 689 -33.63 12.72 -1.73
CA ASP A 689 -34.95 12.84 -2.36
C ASP A 689 -35.53 11.49 -2.84
N GLY A 690 -34.71 10.43 -2.87
CA GLY A 690 -35.09 9.09 -3.32
C GLY A 690 -34.83 8.81 -4.81
N SER A 691 -34.12 9.71 -5.50
CA SER A 691 -33.73 9.56 -6.90
C SER A 691 -32.38 8.84 -7.04
N VAL A 692 -32.12 8.30 -8.24
CA VAL A 692 -30.81 7.78 -8.63
C VAL A 692 -30.13 8.77 -9.56
N TYR A 693 -28.88 9.10 -9.29
CA TYR A 693 -28.05 9.93 -10.14
C TYR A 693 -26.88 9.13 -10.70
N LEU A 694 -26.58 9.37 -11.97
CA LEU A 694 -25.40 8.86 -12.66
C LEU A 694 -24.37 9.98 -12.77
N ARG A 695 -23.20 9.77 -12.16
CA ARG A 695 -22.00 10.56 -12.38
C ARG A 695 -21.20 9.92 -13.49
N TYR A 696 -21.04 10.59 -14.63
CA TYR A 696 -20.35 9.99 -15.78
C TYR A 696 -19.33 10.92 -16.44
N LEU A 697 -18.29 10.32 -17.01
CA LEU A 697 -17.23 11.04 -17.72
C LEU A 697 -17.60 11.18 -19.21
N ASP A 698 -17.70 12.43 -19.68
CA ASP A 698 -18.05 12.77 -21.06
C ASP A 698 -17.07 13.80 -21.63
N GLN A 699 -16.42 13.47 -22.76
CA GLN A 699 -15.44 14.34 -23.44
C GLN A 699 -14.36 14.95 -22.51
N GLY A 700 -13.94 14.19 -21.48
CA GLY A 700 -12.93 14.62 -20.51
C GLY A 700 -13.47 15.45 -19.34
N GLY A 701 -14.77 15.70 -19.26
CA GLY A 701 -15.44 16.39 -18.16
C GLY A 701 -16.48 15.51 -17.47
N TRP A 702 -16.53 15.57 -16.15
CA TRP A 702 -17.53 14.83 -15.40
C TRP A 702 -18.89 15.54 -15.39
N LYS A 703 -19.97 14.80 -15.70
CA LYS A 703 -21.36 15.30 -15.76
C LYS A 703 -22.31 14.51 -14.86
N TRP A 704 -23.40 15.14 -14.46
CA TRP A 704 -24.49 14.52 -13.71
C TRP A 704 -25.65 14.22 -14.64
N LYS A 705 -26.30 13.07 -14.45
CA LYS A 705 -27.55 12.71 -15.11
C LYS A 705 -28.53 12.17 -14.09
N ASP A 706 -29.75 12.70 -14.11
CA ASP A 706 -30.85 12.21 -13.30
C ASP A 706 -31.45 10.94 -13.94
N CYS A 707 -31.52 9.85 -13.18
CA CYS A 707 -32.18 8.61 -13.56
C CYS A 707 -33.55 8.43 -12.86
N GLY A 708 -33.91 9.33 -11.95
CA GLY A 708 -35.15 9.30 -11.19
C GLY A 708 -35.32 8.03 -10.38
N TYR A 709 -36.56 7.57 -10.26
CA TYR A 709 -36.97 6.33 -9.59
C TYR A 709 -38.08 5.65 -10.42
N PRO A 710 -38.32 4.33 -10.26
CA PRO A 710 -39.27 3.61 -11.10
C PRO A 710 -40.72 4.08 -10.90
N HIS A 711 -41.39 4.57 -11.95
CA HIS A 711 -42.79 5.02 -11.88
C HIS A 711 -43.78 3.91 -12.26
N ALA A 712 -44.94 3.83 -11.58
CA ALA A 712 -45.91 2.72 -11.72
C ALA A 712 -46.70 2.69 -13.05
N GLY A 713 -46.70 3.77 -13.83
CA GLY A 713 -47.64 3.95 -14.95
C GLY A 713 -47.27 3.35 -16.31
N TYR A 714 -46.12 2.69 -16.49
CA TYR A 714 -45.66 2.27 -17.84
C TYR A 714 -45.66 0.76 -18.12
N MET A 715 -46.16 -0.07 -17.19
CA MET A 715 -46.10 -1.53 -17.30
C MET A 715 -47.49 -2.16 -17.17
N GLY A 716 -48.37 -1.90 -18.14
CA GLY A 716 -49.67 -2.56 -18.16
C GLY A 716 -50.68 -2.05 -19.18
N ASP A 717 -50.32 -1.94 -20.46
CA ASP A 717 -51.31 -2.12 -21.55
C ASP A 717 -50.62 -2.28 -22.91
N LYS A 718 -50.29 -3.53 -23.23
CA LYS A 718 -50.15 -3.97 -24.63
C LYS A 718 -51.17 -5.06 -24.90
N SER A 719 -52.46 -4.72 -24.79
CA SER A 719 -53.48 -5.41 -25.58
C SER A 719 -53.51 -4.77 -26.97
N GLU A 720 -53.27 -5.60 -27.97
CA GLU A 720 -53.33 -5.29 -29.40
C GLU A 720 -54.56 -4.46 -29.78
N LYS A 721 -54.35 -3.22 -30.24
CA LYS A 721 -55.20 -2.62 -31.27
C LYS A 721 -54.32 -1.90 -32.29
N GLN A 722 -54.32 -2.47 -33.49
CA GLN A 722 -53.87 -1.82 -34.72
C GLN A 722 -54.56 -0.47 -34.88
N ILE A 723 -53.80 0.61 -35.02
CA ILE A 723 -54.20 1.77 -35.83
C ILE A 723 -52.96 2.23 -36.62
N GLU A 724 -53.08 2.13 -37.94
CA GLU A 724 -52.13 2.65 -38.91
C GLU A 724 -52.00 4.19 -38.85
N GLY A 725 -50.78 4.67 -39.10
CA GLY A 725 -50.56 5.93 -39.82
C GLY A 725 -50.44 7.20 -38.98
N LYS A 726 -49.21 7.63 -38.69
CA LYS A 726 -48.56 8.82 -39.27
C LYS A 726 -47.27 9.13 -38.52
N SER A 727 -46.22 9.44 -39.27
CA SER A 727 -44.96 9.98 -38.74
C SER A 727 -45.19 11.39 -38.24
N GLU A 728 -44.82 11.71 -37.01
CA GLU A 728 -44.58 13.09 -36.60
C GLU A 728 -43.54 13.14 -35.47
N LYS A 729 -42.70 14.17 -35.54
CA LYS A 729 -41.50 14.45 -34.75
C LYS A 729 -41.73 14.34 -33.24
N TYR A 730 -40.78 13.72 -32.53
CA TYR A 730 -40.62 13.91 -31.09
C TYR A 730 -39.99 15.29 -30.82
N GLU A 731 -40.80 16.25 -30.36
CA GLU A 731 -40.32 17.47 -29.73
C GLU A 731 -40.02 17.23 -28.23
N ILE A 732 -38.94 17.85 -27.76
CA ILE A 732 -38.42 17.78 -26.40
C ILE A 732 -39.19 18.82 -25.57
N TYR A 733 -39.94 18.37 -24.55
CA TYR A 733 -40.58 19.27 -23.58
C TYR A 733 -39.63 19.61 -22.42
N SER A 734 -39.62 20.88 -22.00
CA SER A 734 -38.88 21.38 -20.84
C SER A 734 -39.62 21.09 -19.53
N GLY A 735 -38.87 20.99 -18.43
CA GLY A 735 -39.34 20.48 -17.12
C GLY A 735 -40.44 21.27 -16.42
N GLU A 736 -40.85 22.44 -16.91
CA GLU A 736 -41.93 23.24 -16.32
C GLU A 736 -43.32 22.84 -16.87
N GLU A 737 -43.44 22.37 -18.13
CA GLU A 737 -44.73 21.96 -18.70
C GLU A 737 -45.17 20.55 -18.27
N LEU A 738 -44.24 19.73 -17.78
CA LEU A 738 -44.54 18.43 -17.19
C LEU A 738 -45.22 18.57 -15.81
N ALA A 739 -44.87 19.62 -15.04
CA ALA A 739 -45.44 19.90 -13.72
C ALA A 739 -46.97 20.11 -13.74
N ASP A 740 -47.48 20.80 -14.76
CA ASP A 740 -48.92 21.07 -14.90
C ASP A 740 -49.74 19.85 -15.37
N ILE A 741 -49.10 18.85 -15.99
CA ILE A 741 -49.74 17.55 -16.27
C ILE A 741 -49.74 16.68 -15.00
N PHE A 742 -48.73 16.84 -14.13
CA PHE A 742 -48.58 16.07 -12.89
C PHE A 742 -49.61 16.44 -11.80
N GLU A 743 -50.22 17.63 -11.81
CA GLU A 743 -51.31 17.97 -10.86
C GLU A 743 -52.68 17.38 -11.22
N LYS A 744 -52.89 16.87 -12.45
CA LYS A 744 -54.23 16.47 -12.93
C LYS A 744 -54.55 14.98 -12.95
N VAL A 745 -53.66 14.12 -12.44
CA VAL A 745 -53.84 12.64 -12.46
C VAL A 745 -53.95 12.03 -11.06
N GLU A 746 -54.05 12.83 -9.99
CA GLU A 746 -54.19 12.31 -8.61
C GLU A 746 -55.59 11.73 -8.28
N ASP A 747 -56.53 11.70 -9.23
CA ASP A 747 -57.94 11.37 -8.95
C ASP A 747 -58.43 10.10 -9.68
N ASP A 748 -57.66 9.01 -9.69
CA ASP A 748 -58.22 7.64 -9.75
C ASP A 748 -57.19 6.52 -9.48
N SER A 749 -57.03 6.10 -8.23
CA SER A 749 -56.76 4.70 -7.82
C SER A 749 -56.51 4.59 -6.32
N ASP A 750 -57.56 4.23 -5.58
CA ASP A 750 -57.53 4.03 -4.12
C ASP A 750 -56.78 2.73 -3.69
N SER A 751 -55.87 2.20 -4.52
CA SER A 751 -55.10 0.97 -4.27
C SER A 751 -53.62 1.17 -3.89
N ASP A 752 -53.07 2.39 -3.98
CA ASP A 752 -51.62 2.63 -3.94
C ASP A 752 -51.07 3.38 -2.70
N LYS A 753 -51.83 3.47 -1.60
CA LYS A 753 -51.41 4.23 -0.40
C LYS A 753 -50.19 3.64 0.36
N HIS A 754 -49.70 2.44 0.01
CA HIS A 754 -48.61 1.75 0.73
C HIS A 754 -47.32 1.53 -0.09
N CYS A 755 -47.26 2.00 -1.34
CA CYS A 755 -46.15 1.70 -2.25
C CYS A 755 -45.37 2.96 -2.60
N ASP A 756 -44.28 3.21 -1.87
CA ASP A 756 -43.33 4.30 -2.15
C ASP A 756 -42.29 3.86 -3.20
N PRO A 757 -42.36 4.37 -4.44
CA PRO A 757 -41.45 4.00 -5.52
C PRO A 757 -40.05 4.59 -5.36
N LYS A 758 -39.82 5.46 -4.38
CA LYS A 758 -38.51 6.09 -4.16
C LYS A 758 -37.47 5.08 -3.73
N VAL A 759 -36.22 5.34 -4.10
CA VAL A 759 -35.09 4.49 -3.75
C VAL A 759 -34.71 4.69 -2.28
N ALA A 760 -34.40 3.58 -1.60
CA ALA A 760 -33.91 3.56 -0.23
C ALA A 760 -32.40 3.89 -0.16
N SER A 761 -31.88 4.16 1.03
CA SER A 761 -30.45 4.37 1.26
C SER A 761 -29.61 3.08 1.20
N THR A 762 -30.25 1.93 0.96
CA THR A 762 -29.58 0.64 0.86
C THR A 762 -28.61 0.63 -0.30
N ARG A 763 -27.39 0.13 -0.08
CA ARG A 763 -26.36 0.05 -1.11
C ARG A 763 -26.84 -0.80 -2.30
N PRO A 764 -26.78 -0.29 -3.55
CA PRO A 764 -27.16 -1.05 -4.73
C PRO A 764 -26.13 -2.12 -5.10
N ILE A 765 -26.56 -3.13 -5.85
CA ILE A 765 -25.69 -4.21 -6.34
C ILE A 765 -25.62 -4.26 -7.87
N PRO A 766 -24.44 -4.49 -8.47
CA PRO A 766 -24.31 -4.74 -9.90
C PRO A 766 -24.82 -6.14 -10.21
N PHE A 767 -25.92 -6.27 -10.95
CA PHE A 767 -26.50 -7.58 -11.28
C PHE A 767 -25.90 -8.19 -12.55
N SER A 768 -25.46 -7.34 -13.48
CA SER A 768 -24.65 -7.69 -14.64
C SER A 768 -23.88 -6.45 -15.13
N GLU A 769 -23.05 -6.59 -16.17
CA GLU A 769 -22.32 -5.47 -16.79
C GLU A 769 -23.21 -4.36 -17.33
N ASP A 770 -24.51 -4.64 -17.50
CA ASP A 770 -25.54 -3.77 -18.06
C ASP A 770 -26.71 -3.51 -17.10
N SER A 771 -26.63 -3.93 -15.82
CA SER A 771 -27.77 -3.89 -14.90
C SER A 771 -27.39 -3.65 -13.43
N VAL A 772 -28.21 -2.85 -12.74
CA VAL A 772 -28.08 -2.52 -11.31
C VAL A 772 -29.40 -2.75 -10.60
N ILE A 773 -29.35 -3.33 -9.40
CA ILE A 773 -30.51 -3.52 -8.53
C ILE A 773 -30.46 -2.53 -7.38
N PHE A 774 -31.58 -1.83 -7.17
CA PHE A 774 -31.83 -0.92 -6.08
C PHE A 774 -32.96 -1.45 -5.19
N GLU A 775 -32.91 -1.13 -3.89
CA GLU A 775 -34.05 -1.33 -2.98
C GLU A 775 -34.92 -0.07 -2.95
N LEU A 776 -36.23 -0.24 -2.96
CA LEU A 776 -37.20 0.85 -2.82
C LEU A 776 -37.62 1.01 -1.36
N ARG A 777 -38.14 2.20 -1.00
CA ARG A 777 -38.55 2.51 0.39
C ARG A 777 -39.70 1.65 0.90
N ASP A 778 -40.45 1.01 -0.01
CA ASP A 778 -41.50 0.04 0.30
C ASP A 778 -41.02 -1.43 0.36
N GLY A 779 -39.70 -1.65 0.30
CA GLY A 779 -39.07 -2.96 0.40
C GLY A 779 -39.12 -3.81 -0.87
N ARG A 780 -39.69 -3.30 -1.99
CA ARG A 780 -39.51 -3.91 -3.31
C ARG A 780 -38.10 -3.65 -3.83
N LEU A 781 -37.69 -4.38 -4.86
CA LEU A 781 -36.44 -4.11 -5.58
C LEU A 781 -36.75 -3.57 -6.99
N ALA A 782 -35.85 -2.79 -7.57
CA ALA A 782 -35.98 -2.29 -8.92
C ALA A 782 -34.69 -2.47 -9.72
N GLU A 783 -34.83 -2.85 -10.98
CA GLU A 783 -33.73 -3.06 -11.90
C GLU A 783 -33.59 -1.87 -12.86
N LEU A 784 -32.44 -1.22 -12.83
CA LEU A 784 -32.02 -0.22 -13.82
C LEU A 784 -31.09 -0.89 -14.82
N ARG A 785 -31.43 -0.85 -16.11
CA ARG A 785 -30.73 -1.57 -17.17
C ARG A 785 -30.31 -0.66 -18.32
N ARG A 786 -29.14 -0.91 -18.90
CA ARG A 786 -28.67 -0.23 -20.11
C ARG A 786 -29.33 -0.82 -21.35
N MET A 787 -30.11 0.01 -22.06
CA MET A 787 -30.75 -0.29 -23.35
C MET A 787 -30.38 0.81 -24.34
N GLU A 788 -29.83 0.46 -25.51
CA GLU A 788 -29.47 1.43 -26.57
C GLU A 788 -28.65 2.62 -26.03
N ASP A 789 -27.60 2.32 -25.24
CA ASP A 789 -26.71 3.29 -24.57
C ASP A 789 -27.39 4.24 -23.56
N LYS A 790 -28.61 3.92 -23.10
CA LYS A 790 -29.33 4.65 -22.05
C LYS A 790 -29.69 3.73 -20.89
N TRP A 791 -29.47 4.23 -19.68
CA TRP A 791 -29.94 3.59 -18.45
C TRP A 791 -31.43 3.88 -18.24
N LEU A 792 -32.24 2.83 -18.17
CA LEU A 792 -33.70 2.90 -18.03
C LEU A 792 -34.18 1.91 -16.98
N TRP A 793 -35.22 2.28 -16.22
CA TRP A 793 -35.87 1.37 -15.28
C TRP A 793 -36.56 0.25 -16.05
N SER A 794 -36.14 -0.99 -15.82
CA SER A 794 -36.59 -2.15 -16.60
C SER A 794 -37.75 -2.89 -15.96
N ARG A 795 -37.73 -3.06 -14.62
CA ARG A 795 -38.77 -3.78 -13.88
C ARG A 795 -38.66 -3.55 -12.37
N THR A 796 -39.76 -3.76 -11.67
CA THR A 796 -39.83 -3.88 -10.20
C THR A 796 -40.00 -5.36 -9.83
N ILE A 797 -39.30 -5.81 -8.79
CA ILE A 797 -39.28 -7.18 -8.29
C ILE A 797 -39.92 -7.17 -6.90
N GLY A 798 -41.00 -7.93 -6.74
CA GLY A 798 -41.63 -8.14 -5.45
C GLY A 798 -40.74 -8.97 -4.53
N THR A 799 -40.60 -8.52 -3.28
CA THR A 799 -39.88 -9.26 -2.23
C THR A 799 -40.88 -9.99 -1.33
N PRO A 800 -40.47 -11.08 -0.64
CA PRO A 800 -41.33 -11.81 0.29
C PRO A 800 -41.84 -10.98 1.48
N THR A 801 -41.27 -9.79 1.71
CA THR A 801 -41.61 -8.90 2.84
C THR A 801 -42.37 -7.64 2.43
N SER A 802 -42.54 -7.37 1.13
CA SER A 802 -43.25 -6.16 0.70
C SER A 802 -44.76 -6.36 0.74
N LEU A 803 -45.46 -5.45 1.43
CA LEU A 803 -46.92 -5.44 1.52
C LEU A 803 -47.59 -5.01 0.22
N CYS A 804 -46.85 -4.36 -0.69
CA CYS A 804 -47.32 -3.94 -2.01
C CYS A 804 -47.74 -5.08 -2.93
N MET A 805 -47.33 -6.32 -2.64
CA MET A 805 -47.68 -7.50 -3.42
C MET A 805 -48.39 -8.59 -2.60
N ALA A 806 -48.97 -8.23 -1.45
CA ALA A 806 -49.63 -9.18 -0.54
C ALA A 806 -50.76 -10.00 -1.22
N ASN A 807 -51.45 -9.41 -2.20
CA ASN A 807 -52.51 -10.08 -2.97
C ASN A 807 -51.99 -11.17 -3.93
N PHE A 808 -50.72 -11.10 -4.34
CA PHE A 808 -50.11 -12.09 -5.25
C PHE A 808 -49.69 -13.37 -4.52
N TRP A 809 -49.28 -13.25 -3.25
CA TRP A 809 -48.88 -14.38 -2.43
C TRP A 809 -50.06 -15.14 -1.82
N THR A 810 -51.18 -14.46 -1.55
CA THR A 810 -52.41 -15.08 -1.04
C THR A 810 -53.18 -15.86 -2.11
N SER A 811 -53.09 -15.50 -3.39
CA SER A 811 -53.74 -16.23 -4.50
C SER A 811 -53.02 -17.50 -4.93
N LEU A 812 -51.71 -17.64 -4.63
CA LEU A 812 -50.93 -18.87 -4.86
C LEU A 812 -51.10 -19.92 -3.76
N ALA A 813 -51.68 -19.54 -2.62
CA ALA A 813 -51.92 -20.42 -1.47
C ALA A 813 -53.38 -20.94 -1.38
N SER A 814 -54.23 -20.63 -2.37
CA SER A 814 -55.64 -21.10 -2.43
C SER A 814 -55.84 -22.27 -3.37
#